data_AF-A0A8J8F7A9-F1
#
_entry.id   AF-A0A8J8F7A9-F1
#
_cell.length_a   1.000
_cell.length_b   1.000
_cell.length_c   1.000
_cell.angle_alpha   90.00
_cell.angle_beta   90.00
_cell.angle_gamma   90.00
#
_symmetry.space_group_name_H-M   'P 1'
#
loop_
_entity.id
_entity.type
_entity.pdbx_description
1 polymer ?
#
loop_
_entity_poly.entity_id
_entity_poly.type
_entity_poly.pdbx_seq_one_letter_code
_entity_poly.pdbx_strand_id
1 'polypeptide(L)'
;MELANALLTGTRGIDRLESVADRLEGTTEAVAAASARIRRAAGERAADAVDRGADELRDRSDSDGAFRDRVLERAADEACRRAVGRSATELREQAEMDRDATLDRALEAFLRRYRLDATRLDEETLAAIRDRVAPESDLNPEELLERLADADGSASNRDSRAGSIDAAAPVADASEDAYARFRAALDLETESPDRVLEAVLGRDAIEVARALEQGLEAFPTDRVLGERQPGTEPTAGHSRDADVGPTAPPEPTFAAGADAGADPDSSATAGSASVATAAALAATTLLSDGVGDGRALARLLPMLASGGGESSGGLGDGALGWRFLELLSSSLTTADAGGVDLASLRSKSTGSKALVALFVANLVAMSIGAWLSREKAPPIPEEIRDPDGETVVTAEQIRLGKKAFQSNGLMSHGSILGNGSYFGVDLTADALELKAEYIREYYAHERGADSVEDLEADERAVVAERVEREFDNDAPAGPIARYSAAEAYAHRRLREEYVDRYHGGDPDRGVPEGFVDSAAQAARIADFACWTAWMAHTDRPGSDHSYTNDWPYVPGTGNRPTGKVLVWSTISVVLLIAGGGAGVWAYHAFDFAEPATEVVDIPSPDSVSITPTQYAAAWYVPVAGALFVAQTLVGALLAHYYVERTGFYGIGDALGIDIVSLLPFSVGRTWHINLAILWITALWLAGGLFLPGLFTDSDPPLQAAAATGLLGVLVATTVGAFAGVWLSSQGAFDSPDEGELWWWLGSEGLEYLEVGRLWKVLLLVGFVGWTGLVLRSVRRLDEPPTGLGHFMTYAGGSIALMFAASMLYTPETNIAVTEFWRWWVVHMWVEGVFEFFVTAVVSVALVSMELLEKGDAEKAILFEVFAIMAAGIVGVSHHYWWVGLPDVWVPIGTTFSTLEFVPLLFVLYRSFGEYRTLKAQGESFPYTLPLLFIVGSSVWNFVGGGVLGFFINLPVINYYEHGTYLTVAHGHAATFGAFGLLALGLGTYVLRVVTPEAAWEPGWFRGAFWLTNIGLAVMTFVSLLPLGFLQLQTAFQDGYAAARSLEFYERDRVQTLLWARTLGDTPMILGALAFTAGAVRHLLAARRHRRAAPR
;
A
#
# COMPACT_ATOMS: atom_id res chain seq x y z
N MET A 1 27.34 19.88 31.24
CA MET A 1 28.27 21.00 31.45
C MET A 1 29.73 20.59 31.39
N GLU A 2 30.18 19.52 32.06
CA GLU A 2 31.61 19.17 32.11
C GLU A 2 32.26 18.95 30.74
N LEU A 3 31.53 18.39 29.76
CA LEU A 3 31.98 18.25 28.37
C LEU A 3 32.41 19.57 27.71
N ALA A 4 31.86 20.71 28.13
CA ALA A 4 32.18 22.03 27.58
C ALA A 4 33.52 22.60 28.09
N ASN A 5 34.08 22.05 29.17
CA ASN A 5 35.32 22.56 29.77
C ASN A 5 36.58 21.80 29.29
N ALA A 6 36.40 20.61 28.70
CA ALA A 6 37.51 19.78 28.20
C ALA A 6 38.08 20.25 26.84
N LEU A 7 37.30 21.02 26.06
CA LEU A 7 37.65 21.42 24.69
C LEU A 7 38.53 22.69 24.59
N LEU A 8 38.87 23.34 25.71
CA LEU A 8 39.51 24.67 25.73
C LEU A 8 41.00 24.70 26.12
N THR A 9 41.62 23.58 26.51
CA THR A 9 43.05 23.54 26.84
C THR A 9 43.74 22.36 26.14
N GLY A 10 44.37 22.64 25.00
CA GLY A 10 45.05 21.62 24.19
C GLY A 10 46.39 21.12 24.77
N THR A 11 46.93 20.09 24.14
CA THR A 11 48.30 19.55 24.31
C THR A 11 48.68 18.96 25.67
N ARG A 12 48.13 17.77 25.99
CA ARG A 12 48.90 16.53 26.31
C ARG A 12 47.96 15.38 26.66
N GLY A 13 47.92 14.35 25.81
CA GLY A 13 47.04 13.18 26.01
C GLY A 13 47.15 12.09 24.96
N ILE A 14 48.30 11.97 24.28
CA ILE A 14 48.52 10.97 23.22
C ILE A 14 48.85 9.60 23.84
N ASP A 15 49.73 9.60 24.85
CA ASP A 15 50.34 8.45 25.56
C ASP A 15 49.34 7.61 26.42
N ARG A 16 48.03 7.68 26.13
CA ARG A 16 46.98 6.83 26.74
C ARG A 16 46.03 6.17 25.75
N LEU A 17 46.13 6.45 24.45
CA LEU A 17 45.33 5.76 23.43
C LEU A 17 45.98 4.42 22.99
N GLU A 18 47.30 4.36 22.91
CA GLU A 18 48.05 3.13 22.55
C GLU A 18 47.74 1.97 23.51
N SER A 19 47.70 2.21 24.83
CA SER A 19 47.37 1.16 25.84
C SER A 19 45.94 0.59 25.77
N VAL A 20 45.08 1.16 24.93
CA VAL A 20 43.73 0.66 24.62
C VAL A 20 43.71 -0.02 23.25
N ALA A 21 44.46 0.49 22.27
CA ALA A 21 44.66 -0.15 20.97
C ALA A 21 45.31 -1.54 21.10
N ASP A 22 46.41 -1.66 21.84
CA ASP A 22 47.12 -2.93 22.11
C ASP A 22 46.19 -4.03 22.69
N ARG A 23 45.16 -3.61 23.43
CA ARG A 23 44.18 -4.53 24.06
C ARG A 23 42.96 -4.85 23.19
N LEU A 24 42.80 -4.18 22.06
CA LEU A 24 41.80 -4.48 21.04
C LEU A 24 42.41 -5.27 19.86
N GLU A 25 43.69 -5.07 19.54
CA GLU A 25 44.40 -5.93 18.60
C GLU A 25 44.52 -7.37 19.12
N GLY A 26 44.89 -7.56 20.39
CA GLY A 26 45.01 -8.90 21.00
C GLY A 26 43.72 -9.73 21.03
N THR A 27 42.54 -9.12 21.11
CA THR A 27 41.25 -9.81 20.93
C THR A 27 40.92 -10.05 19.46
N THR A 28 41.31 -9.14 18.56
CA THR A 28 41.09 -9.29 17.12
C THR A 28 41.91 -10.43 16.52
N GLU A 29 43.18 -10.59 16.93
CA GLU A 29 44.00 -11.75 16.54
C GLU A 29 43.44 -13.08 17.09
N ALA A 30 42.92 -13.09 18.33
CA ALA A 30 42.31 -14.29 18.91
C ALA A 30 41.04 -14.72 18.16
N VAL A 31 40.19 -13.76 17.76
CA VAL A 31 39.00 -14.01 16.93
C VAL A 31 39.39 -14.44 15.51
N ALA A 32 40.44 -13.83 14.92
CA ALA A 32 40.97 -14.25 13.63
C ALA A 32 41.51 -15.69 13.67
N ALA A 33 42.25 -16.07 14.72
CA ALA A 33 42.77 -17.42 14.91
C ALA A 33 41.65 -18.46 15.13
N ALA A 34 40.59 -18.11 15.88
CA ALA A 34 39.42 -18.96 16.02
C ALA A 34 38.67 -19.13 14.68
N SER A 35 38.42 -18.02 13.97
CA SER A 35 37.81 -18.01 12.64
C SER A 35 38.61 -18.80 11.61
N ALA A 36 39.95 -18.77 11.68
CA ALA A 36 40.85 -19.53 10.80
C ALA A 36 40.94 -21.03 11.14
N ARG A 37 40.59 -21.44 12.37
CA ARG A 37 40.42 -22.87 12.72
C ARG A 37 39.03 -23.37 12.31
N ILE A 38 37.98 -22.59 12.55
CA ILE A 38 36.60 -22.93 12.14
C ILE A 38 36.50 -23.03 10.62
N ARG A 39 37.08 -22.10 9.85
CA ARG A 39 37.17 -22.19 8.38
C ARG A 39 37.95 -23.41 7.88
N ARG A 40 38.86 -23.97 8.68
CA ARG A 40 39.57 -25.22 8.35
C ARG A 40 38.70 -26.46 8.63
N ALA A 41 38.05 -26.52 9.78
CA ALA A 41 37.14 -27.61 10.15
C ALA A 41 35.84 -27.66 9.33
N ALA A 42 35.43 -26.54 8.74
CA ALA A 42 34.31 -26.47 7.80
C ALA A 42 34.62 -27.12 6.44
N GLY A 43 35.90 -27.12 6.01
CA GLY A 43 36.30 -27.61 4.68
C GLY A 43 36.03 -29.11 4.47
N GLU A 44 36.36 -29.93 5.46
CA GLU A 44 36.21 -31.40 5.37
C GLU A 44 34.73 -31.82 5.41
N ARG A 45 33.89 -31.17 6.24
CA ARG A 45 32.44 -31.44 6.28
C ARG A 45 31.67 -30.93 5.05
N ALA A 46 32.23 -29.97 4.32
CA ALA A 46 31.69 -29.55 3.03
C ALA A 46 31.95 -30.62 1.95
N ALA A 47 33.14 -31.22 1.91
CA ALA A 47 33.47 -32.31 1.01
C ALA A 47 32.56 -33.54 1.24
N ASP A 48 32.46 -33.99 2.50
CA ASP A 48 31.60 -35.12 2.92
C ASP A 48 30.11 -34.94 2.60
N ALA A 49 29.64 -33.72 2.33
CA ALA A 49 28.27 -33.44 1.91
C ALA A 49 28.12 -33.38 0.37
N VAL A 50 29.16 -32.93 -0.33
CA VAL A 50 29.20 -32.89 -1.80
C VAL A 50 29.35 -34.29 -2.38
N ASP A 51 30.23 -35.14 -1.84
CA ASP A 51 30.45 -36.49 -2.37
C ASP A 51 29.20 -37.38 -2.20
N ARG A 52 28.51 -37.30 -1.06
CA ARG A 52 27.21 -38.00 -0.86
C ARG A 52 26.13 -37.55 -1.84
N GLY A 53 26.08 -36.26 -2.18
CA GLY A 53 25.17 -35.76 -3.22
C GLY A 53 25.58 -36.16 -4.63
N ALA A 54 26.89 -36.30 -4.89
CA ALA A 54 27.43 -36.69 -6.19
C ALA A 54 27.15 -38.17 -6.51
N ASP A 55 27.26 -39.08 -5.54
CA ASP A 55 26.99 -40.49 -5.75
C ASP A 55 25.48 -40.81 -5.83
N GLU A 56 24.60 -40.11 -5.10
CA GLU A 56 23.14 -40.20 -5.30
C GLU A 56 22.69 -39.67 -6.69
N LEU A 57 23.43 -38.73 -7.29
CA LEU A 57 23.17 -38.22 -8.63
C LEU A 57 23.77 -39.11 -9.74
N ARG A 58 24.90 -39.78 -9.49
CA ARG A 58 25.49 -40.75 -10.43
C ARG A 58 24.52 -41.86 -10.80
N ASP A 59 23.79 -42.39 -9.83
CA ASP A 59 22.87 -43.52 -10.01
C ASP A 59 21.60 -43.16 -10.82
N ARG A 60 21.46 -41.90 -11.28
CA ARG A 60 20.27 -41.41 -12.00
C ARG A 60 20.56 -40.58 -13.26
N SER A 61 21.82 -40.36 -13.64
CA SER A 61 22.22 -39.33 -14.62
C SER A 61 23.03 -39.84 -15.82
N ASP A 62 22.60 -40.94 -16.46
CA ASP A 62 23.24 -41.46 -17.69
C ASP A 62 22.74 -40.76 -18.98
N SER A 63 22.15 -39.55 -18.86
CA SER A 63 21.75 -38.72 -20.00
C SER A 63 21.66 -37.20 -19.66
N ASP A 64 22.09 -36.38 -20.62
CA ASP A 64 22.06 -34.90 -20.68
C ASP A 64 23.06 -34.10 -19.80
N GLY A 65 24.20 -33.73 -20.41
CA GLY A 65 25.30 -33.03 -19.74
C GLY A 65 24.99 -31.57 -19.34
N ALA A 66 24.09 -30.89 -20.04
CA ALA A 66 23.79 -29.48 -19.75
C ALA A 66 23.15 -29.27 -18.36
N PHE A 67 22.60 -30.33 -17.73
CA PHE A 67 22.12 -30.26 -16.36
C PHE A 67 23.28 -30.23 -15.34
N ARG A 68 24.30 -31.06 -15.54
CA ARG A 68 25.44 -31.23 -14.62
C ARG A 68 26.18 -29.91 -14.38
N ASP A 69 26.50 -29.19 -15.45
CA ASP A 69 27.37 -28.02 -15.37
C ASP A 69 26.66 -26.87 -14.60
N ARG A 70 25.35 -26.68 -14.81
CA ARG A 70 24.50 -25.73 -14.04
C ARG A 70 24.30 -26.10 -12.57
N VAL A 71 24.48 -27.38 -12.20
CA VAL A 71 24.47 -27.84 -10.81
C VAL A 71 25.82 -27.56 -10.14
N LEU A 72 26.93 -27.81 -10.85
CA LEU A 72 28.28 -27.48 -10.38
C LEU A 72 28.46 -25.97 -10.16
N GLU A 73 27.95 -25.14 -11.07
CA GLU A 73 27.97 -23.68 -10.96
C GLU A 73 27.26 -23.20 -9.69
N ARG A 74 26.03 -23.68 -9.45
CA ARG A 74 25.27 -23.39 -8.21
C ARG A 74 25.95 -23.90 -6.95
N ALA A 75 26.57 -25.07 -6.98
CA ALA A 75 27.28 -25.63 -5.84
C ALA A 75 28.51 -24.80 -5.47
N ALA A 76 29.31 -24.39 -6.47
CA ALA A 76 30.45 -23.51 -6.27
C ALA A 76 30.04 -22.13 -5.73
N ASP A 77 28.94 -21.59 -6.26
CA ASP A 77 28.45 -20.26 -5.89
C ASP A 77 27.92 -20.21 -4.44
N GLU A 78 27.09 -21.18 -4.06
CA GLU A 78 26.58 -21.31 -2.70
C GLU A 78 27.67 -21.67 -1.69
N ALA A 79 28.69 -22.44 -2.09
CA ALA A 79 29.88 -22.69 -1.28
C ALA A 79 30.68 -21.40 -1.02
N CYS A 80 30.88 -20.55 -2.04
CA CYS A 80 31.56 -19.26 -1.89
C CYS A 80 30.78 -18.33 -0.95
N ARG A 81 29.46 -18.22 -1.12
CA ARG A 81 28.61 -17.40 -0.23
C ARG A 81 28.70 -17.85 1.21
N ARG A 82 28.70 -19.16 1.48
CA ARG A 82 28.80 -19.71 2.85
C ARG A 82 30.21 -19.65 3.45
N ALA A 83 31.26 -19.68 2.63
CA ALA A 83 32.65 -19.67 3.10
C ALA A 83 33.25 -18.25 3.27
N VAL A 84 32.82 -17.28 2.44
CA VAL A 84 33.41 -15.94 2.34
C VAL A 84 32.36 -14.82 2.40
N GLY A 85 31.06 -15.14 2.35
CA GLY A 85 29.97 -14.15 2.37
C GLY A 85 29.63 -13.54 1.00
N ARG A 86 30.22 -14.04 -0.09
CA ARG A 86 30.11 -13.50 -1.46
C ARG A 86 30.06 -14.61 -2.51
N SER A 87 29.40 -14.37 -3.64
CA SER A 87 29.29 -15.35 -4.73
C SER A 87 30.64 -15.68 -5.41
N ALA A 88 30.69 -16.80 -6.14
CA ALA A 88 31.87 -17.19 -6.92
C ALA A 88 32.11 -16.23 -8.11
N THR A 89 31.08 -15.48 -8.52
CA THR A 89 31.19 -14.41 -9.52
C THR A 89 31.73 -13.14 -8.88
N GLU A 90 31.15 -12.66 -7.77
CA GLU A 90 31.65 -11.51 -7.00
C GLU A 90 33.12 -11.67 -6.58
N LEU A 91 33.57 -12.88 -6.24
CA LEU A 91 34.96 -13.14 -5.87
C LEU A 91 35.92 -13.11 -7.07
N ARG A 92 35.44 -13.36 -8.29
CA ARG A 92 36.21 -13.15 -9.53
C ARG A 92 36.24 -11.66 -9.87
N GLU A 93 35.09 -11.01 -9.92
CA GLU A 93 34.97 -9.56 -10.18
C GLU A 93 35.79 -8.73 -9.19
N GLN A 94 35.74 -9.05 -7.89
CA GLN A 94 36.58 -8.42 -6.87
C GLN A 94 38.08 -8.64 -7.14
N ALA A 95 38.48 -9.84 -7.58
CA ALA A 95 39.88 -10.13 -7.90
C ALA A 95 40.35 -9.40 -9.17
N GLU A 96 39.48 -9.22 -10.16
CA GLU A 96 39.77 -8.43 -11.36
C GLU A 96 39.79 -6.93 -11.05
N MET A 97 38.88 -6.43 -10.21
CA MET A 97 38.91 -5.05 -9.71
C MET A 97 40.15 -4.77 -8.86
N ASP A 98 40.57 -5.69 -7.98
CA ASP A 98 41.79 -5.53 -7.17
C ASP A 98 43.07 -5.67 -8.01
N ARG A 99 43.05 -6.47 -9.09
CA ARG A 99 44.12 -6.52 -10.12
C ARG A 99 44.22 -5.17 -10.83
N ASP A 100 43.13 -4.70 -11.40
CA ASP A 100 43.10 -3.49 -12.23
C ASP A 100 43.38 -2.23 -11.39
N ALA A 101 42.82 -2.13 -10.18
CA ALA A 101 43.17 -1.06 -9.23
C ALA A 101 44.63 -1.14 -8.75
N THR A 102 45.28 -2.30 -8.81
CA THR A 102 46.71 -2.43 -8.52
C THR A 102 47.58 -2.04 -9.71
N LEU A 103 47.19 -2.43 -10.93
CA LEU A 103 47.79 -1.95 -12.18
C LEU A 103 47.69 -0.42 -12.30
N ASP A 104 46.55 0.18 -11.96
CA ASP A 104 46.36 1.62 -12.05
C ASP A 104 47.11 2.40 -10.96
N ARG A 105 47.21 1.87 -9.74
CA ARG A 105 48.11 2.43 -8.72
C ARG A 105 49.60 2.33 -9.14
N ALA A 106 49.98 1.27 -9.85
CA ALA A 106 51.33 1.11 -10.38
C ALA A 106 51.59 2.02 -11.59
N LEU A 107 50.62 2.18 -12.50
CA LEU A 107 50.64 3.10 -13.63
C LEU A 107 50.68 4.56 -13.17
N GLU A 108 49.83 4.96 -12.22
CA GLU A 108 49.85 6.31 -11.65
C GLU A 108 51.18 6.59 -10.94
N ALA A 109 51.73 5.62 -10.22
CA ALA A 109 53.07 5.72 -9.62
C ALA A 109 54.18 5.84 -10.67
N PHE A 110 54.10 5.11 -11.79
CA PHE A 110 55.03 5.19 -12.91
C PHE A 110 54.97 6.57 -13.59
N LEU A 111 53.77 7.02 -13.98
CA LEU A 111 53.54 8.33 -14.60
C LEU A 111 54.00 9.46 -13.67
N ARG A 112 53.65 9.41 -12.38
CA ARG A 112 54.10 10.38 -11.36
C ARG A 112 55.62 10.36 -11.17
N ARG A 113 56.27 9.19 -11.21
CA ARG A 113 57.74 9.05 -11.08
C ARG A 113 58.49 9.67 -12.25
N TYR A 114 57.97 9.53 -13.47
CA TYR A 114 58.57 10.10 -14.69
C TYR A 114 58.00 11.47 -15.09
N ARG A 115 57.04 12.02 -14.33
CA ARG A 115 56.33 13.29 -14.59
C ARG A 115 55.61 13.32 -15.95
N LEU A 116 55.03 12.20 -16.31
CA LEU A 116 54.17 12.07 -17.48
C LEU A 116 52.73 12.45 -17.11
N ASP A 117 52.03 13.09 -18.04
CA ASP A 117 50.63 13.53 -17.90
C ASP A 117 49.73 12.57 -18.68
N ALA A 118 48.88 11.83 -17.97
CA ALA A 118 47.98 10.83 -18.57
C ALA A 118 47.05 11.45 -19.63
N THR A 119 46.65 12.71 -19.46
CA THR A 119 45.72 13.41 -20.37
C THR A 119 46.35 13.77 -21.73
N ARG A 120 47.61 13.40 -21.95
CA ARG A 120 48.40 13.71 -23.16
C ARG A 120 49.04 12.47 -23.80
N LEU A 121 48.70 11.29 -23.32
CA LEU A 121 49.09 10.02 -23.91
C LEU A 121 47.84 9.39 -24.54
N ASP A 122 47.98 8.82 -25.73
CA ASP A 122 46.94 8.00 -26.35
C ASP A 122 46.75 6.66 -25.59
N GLU A 123 45.57 6.06 -25.77
CA GLU A 123 45.18 4.82 -25.09
C GLU A 123 46.09 3.64 -25.45
N GLU A 124 46.59 3.58 -26.68
CA GLU A 124 47.52 2.54 -27.14
C GLU A 124 48.87 2.64 -26.39
N THR A 125 49.40 3.86 -26.21
CA THR A 125 50.59 4.13 -25.39
C THR A 125 50.34 3.86 -23.91
N LEU A 126 49.18 4.24 -23.36
CA LEU A 126 48.82 3.97 -21.96
C LEU A 126 48.71 2.47 -21.70
N ALA A 127 48.05 1.71 -22.58
CA ALA A 127 47.97 0.25 -22.52
C ALA A 127 49.37 -0.38 -22.57
N ALA A 128 50.23 0.03 -23.51
CA ALA A 128 51.60 -0.47 -23.65
C ALA A 128 52.57 -0.05 -22.51
N ILE A 129 52.14 0.84 -21.60
CA ILE A 129 52.80 1.12 -20.32
C ILE A 129 52.18 0.25 -19.21
N ARG A 130 50.84 0.14 -19.12
CA ARG A 130 50.11 -0.71 -18.15
C ARG A 130 50.61 -2.16 -18.22
N ASP A 131 50.70 -2.69 -19.43
CA ASP A 131 51.22 -4.02 -19.80
C ASP A 131 52.69 -4.24 -19.38
N ARG A 132 53.52 -3.18 -19.44
CA ARG A 132 54.94 -3.22 -18.99
C ARG A 132 55.16 -2.93 -17.51
N VAL A 133 54.11 -2.53 -16.79
CA VAL A 133 54.13 -2.22 -15.36
C VAL A 133 53.42 -3.32 -14.56
N ALA A 134 52.72 -4.23 -15.24
CA ALA A 134 52.34 -5.53 -14.70
C ALA A 134 53.57 -6.29 -14.15
N PRO A 135 53.48 -6.90 -12.94
CA PRO A 135 54.57 -7.73 -12.42
C PRO A 135 54.63 -9.08 -13.16
N GLU A 136 55.84 -9.55 -13.49
CA GLU A 136 56.07 -10.86 -14.12
C GLU A 136 55.71 -12.03 -13.17
N SER A 137 54.43 -12.35 -13.07
CA SER A 137 53.92 -13.56 -12.41
C SER A 137 52.59 -14.03 -13.01
N ASP A 138 52.47 -13.99 -14.33
CA ASP A 138 51.31 -14.54 -15.03
C ASP A 138 51.25 -16.07 -14.93
N LEU A 139 50.08 -16.56 -14.52
CA LEU A 139 49.51 -17.81 -15.00
C LEU A 139 48.07 -17.49 -15.39
N ASN A 140 47.77 -17.52 -16.69
CA ASN A 140 46.39 -17.42 -17.17
C ASN A 140 45.57 -18.55 -16.50
N PRO A 141 44.40 -18.26 -15.89
CA PRO A 141 43.51 -19.30 -15.36
C PRO A 141 43.22 -20.43 -16.35
N GLU A 142 43.18 -20.14 -17.66
CA GLU A 142 43.02 -21.14 -18.72
C GLU A 142 44.23 -22.08 -18.84
N GLU A 143 45.46 -21.57 -18.73
CA GLU A 143 46.69 -22.39 -18.77
C GLU A 143 46.84 -23.23 -17.49
N LEU A 144 46.35 -22.74 -16.35
CA LEU A 144 46.25 -23.52 -15.11
C LEU A 144 45.22 -24.65 -15.25
N LEU A 145 44.10 -24.40 -15.94
CA LEU A 145 43.07 -25.40 -16.24
C LEU A 145 43.54 -26.45 -17.25
N GLU A 146 44.23 -26.06 -18.33
CA GLU A 146 44.85 -27.01 -19.26
C GLU A 146 45.85 -27.92 -18.55
N ARG A 147 46.72 -27.37 -17.68
CA ARG A 147 47.68 -28.17 -16.88
C ARG A 147 47.03 -29.10 -15.85
N LEU A 148 45.77 -28.84 -15.46
CA LEU A 148 44.99 -29.75 -14.61
C LEU A 148 44.19 -30.78 -15.44
N ALA A 149 43.87 -30.48 -16.70
CA ALA A 149 43.30 -31.44 -17.64
C ALA A 149 44.35 -32.44 -18.19
N ASP A 150 45.55 -31.96 -18.52
CA ASP A 150 46.70 -32.79 -18.95
C ASP A 150 47.31 -33.65 -17.81
N ALA A 151 46.72 -33.58 -16.59
CA ALA A 151 47.04 -34.51 -15.51
C ALA A 151 46.59 -35.96 -15.79
N ASP A 152 45.69 -36.19 -16.77
CA ASP A 152 45.37 -37.52 -17.32
C ASP A 152 46.21 -37.82 -18.58
N GLY A 153 47.53 -37.92 -18.37
CA GLY A 153 48.54 -37.99 -19.45
C GLY A 153 48.43 -39.24 -20.34
N SER A 154 47.77 -39.11 -21.50
CA SER A 154 47.55 -40.26 -22.39
C SER A 154 48.83 -40.80 -23.05
N ALA A 155 49.20 -42.05 -22.74
CA ALA A 155 50.42 -42.70 -23.25
C ALA A 155 50.27 -44.20 -23.63
N SER A 156 49.07 -44.59 -24.08
CA SER A 156 48.80 -45.78 -24.92
C SER A 156 48.79 -47.22 -24.34
N ASN A 157 47.89 -48.02 -24.93
CA ASN A 157 47.91 -49.50 -25.09
C ASN A 157 47.71 -50.46 -23.88
N ARG A 158 46.53 -51.13 -23.93
CA ARG A 158 46.26 -52.58 -23.72
C ARG A 158 45.92 -53.15 -22.33
N ASP A 159 44.73 -53.76 -22.32
CA ASP A 159 44.38 -55.07 -21.76
C ASP A 159 44.57 -55.37 -20.25
N SER A 160 43.50 -55.09 -19.51
CA SER A 160 42.74 -56.10 -18.73
C SER A 160 43.12 -56.45 -17.27
N ARG A 161 42.04 -56.64 -16.47
CA ARG A 161 41.89 -57.42 -15.22
C ARG A 161 42.42 -56.89 -13.87
N ALA A 162 41.42 -56.47 -13.07
CA ALA A 162 41.06 -57.01 -11.74
C ALA A 162 41.86 -56.65 -10.47
N GLY A 163 41.12 -56.48 -9.35
CA GLY A 163 41.62 -56.67 -7.98
C GLY A 163 41.25 -55.54 -6.99
N SER A 164 40.35 -55.82 -6.04
CA SER A 164 40.03 -54.95 -4.90
C SER A 164 40.43 -55.61 -3.58
N ILE A 165 40.80 -54.82 -2.57
CA ILE A 165 40.96 -55.26 -1.17
C ILE A 165 40.22 -54.26 -0.27
N ASP A 166 39.53 -54.78 0.73
CA ASP A 166 38.65 -54.05 1.65
C ASP A 166 39.38 -53.64 2.95
N ALA A 167 38.94 -52.54 3.56
CA ALA A 167 39.47 -51.95 4.79
C ALA A 167 38.41 -51.59 5.84
N ALA A 168 37.11 -51.84 5.58
CA ALA A 168 36.01 -51.30 6.41
C ALA A 168 35.85 -51.96 7.79
N ALA A 169 36.17 -53.26 7.92
CA ALA A 169 35.80 -54.06 9.09
C ALA A 169 36.26 -53.53 10.48
N PRO A 170 37.51 -53.04 10.68
CA PRO A 170 37.99 -52.70 12.03
C PRO A 170 37.33 -51.48 12.68
N VAL A 171 36.61 -50.67 11.91
CA VAL A 171 35.97 -49.43 12.39
C VAL A 171 34.56 -49.68 12.92
N ALA A 172 33.86 -50.70 12.39
CA ALA A 172 32.51 -51.06 12.80
C ALA A 172 32.47 -51.50 14.28
N ASP A 173 33.23 -52.54 14.64
CA ASP A 173 33.34 -53.08 16.01
C ASP A 173 33.66 -51.98 17.04
N ALA A 174 34.56 -51.05 16.71
CA ALA A 174 34.96 -49.95 17.59
C ALA A 174 33.82 -48.93 17.81
N SER A 175 32.97 -48.71 16.81
CA SER A 175 31.81 -47.81 16.93
C SER A 175 30.69 -48.39 17.79
N GLU A 176 30.46 -49.70 17.72
CA GLU A 176 29.42 -50.38 18.50
C GLU A 176 29.80 -50.45 20.00
N ASP A 177 31.07 -50.74 20.30
CA ASP A 177 31.63 -50.78 21.67
C ASP A 177 31.68 -49.38 22.34
N ALA A 178 31.88 -48.31 21.56
CA ALA A 178 31.76 -46.93 22.02
C ALA A 178 30.30 -46.52 22.32
N TYR A 179 29.36 -46.89 21.44
CA TYR A 179 27.93 -46.60 21.62
C TYR A 179 27.34 -47.37 22.82
N ALA A 180 27.76 -48.61 23.04
CA ALA A 180 27.40 -49.39 24.23
C ALA A 180 27.84 -48.69 25.53
N ARG A 181 29.05 -48.13 25.57
CA ARG A 181 29.57 -47.39 26.74
C ARG A 181 28.83 -46.07 26.97
N PHE A 182 28.52 -45.31 25.93
CA PHE A 182 27.70 -44.10 26.03
C PHE A 182 26.33 -44.40 26.67
N ARG A 183 25.65 -45.45 26.22
CA ARG A 183 24.35 -45.87 26.76
C ARG A 183 24.43 -46.32 28.22
N ALA A 184 25.48 -47.05 28.58
CA ALA A 184 25.72 -47.49 29.96
C ALA A 184 26.02 -46.31 30.90
N ALA A 185 26.73 -45.28 30.43
CA ALA A 185 27.03 -44.06 31.20
C ALA A 185 25.79 -43.17 31.47
N LEU A 186 24.65 -43.42 30.82
CA LEU A 186 23.36 -42.79 31.09
C LEU A 186 22.30 -43.74 31.70
N ASP A 187 22.69 -44.97 32.03
CA ASP A 187 21.83 -46.02 32.59
C ASP A 187 20.62 -46.38 31.69
N LEU A 188 20.84 -46.41 30.37
CA LEU A 188 19.80 -46.58 29.35
C LEU A 188 19.68 -48.04 28.87
N GLU A 189 18.80 -48.81 29.50
CA GLU A 189 18.58 -50.25 29.23
C GLU A 189 17.86 -50.57 27.90
N THR A 190 17.31 -49.59 27.17
CA THR A 190 16.42 -49.85 26.00
C THR A 190 17.15 -49.80 24.66
N GLU A 191 17.10 -50.87 23.85
CA GLU A 191 17.96 -51.02 22.66
C GLU A 191 17.59 -50.14 21.46
N SER A 192 16.32 -49.72 21.31
CA SER A 192 15.84 -48.92 20.16
C SER A 192 16.41 -47.48 20.13
N PRO A 193 17.08 -47.03 19.05
CA PRO A 193 17.72 -45.70 18.99
C PRO A 193 16.78 -44.52 19.25
N ASP A 194 15.56 -44.53 18.70
CA ASP A 194 14.66 -43.37 18.77
C ASP A 194 14.22 -43.04 20.20
N ARG A 195 14.03 -44.07 21.04
CA ARG A 195 13.71 -43.91 22.47
C ARG A 195 14.92 -43.56 23.32
N VAL A 196 16.13 -43.92 22.90
CA VAL A 196 17.37 -43.40 23.51
C VAL A 196 17.43 -41.89 23.27
N LEU A 197 17.09 -41.42 22.06
CA LEU A 197 17.07 -39.99 21.75
C LEU A 197 16.03 -39.23 22.58
N GLU A 198 14.78 -39.71 22.70
CA GLU A 198 13.78 -39.10 23.60
C GLU A 198 14.23 -39.08 25.05
N ALA A 199 14.80 -40.19 25.57
CA ALA A 199 15.29 -40.26 26.94
C ALA A 199 16.48 -39.32 27.20
N VAL A 200 17.34 -39.09 26.21
CA VAL A 200 18.46 -38.15 26.26
C VAL A 200 17.99 -36.69 26.19
N LEU A 201 16.99 -36.37 25.36
CA LEU A 201 16.43 -35.02 25.25
C LEU A 201 15.70 -34.55 26.53
N GLY A 202 15.31 -35.48 27.40
CA GLY A 202 14.76 -35.19 28.74
C GLY A 202 15.78 -35.08 29.88
N ARG A 203 17.09 -35.16 29.60
CA ARG A 203 18.18 -35.16 30.61
C ARG A 203 18.94 -33.82 30.64
N ASP A 204 19.69 -33.60 31.72
CA ASP A 204 20.58 -32.44 31.80
C ASP A 204 21.72 -32.54 30.77
N ALA A 205 21.96 -31.46 30.03
CA ALA A 205 22.91 -31.44 28.93
C ALA A 205 24.37 -31.69 29.37
N ILE A 206 24.73 -31.41 30.63
CA ILE A 206 26.08 -31.64 31.17
C ILE A 206 26.26 -33.11 31.56
N GLU A 207 25.19 -33.78 32.02
CA GLU A 207 25.17 -35.23 32.26
C GLU A 207 25.33 -36.00 30.94
N VAL A 208 24.53 -35.63 29.92
CA VAL A 208 24.62 -36.18 28.56
C VAL A 208 25.99 -35.97 27.93
N ALA A 209 26.55 -34.76 28.03
CA ALA A 209 27.86 -34.44 27.45
C ALA A 209 28.99 -35.30 28.04
N ARG A 210 29.00 -35.52 29.37
CA ARG A 210 30.01 -36.38 30.02
C ARG A 210 29.90 -37.85 29.66
N ALA A 211 28.68 -38.37 29.52
CA ALA A 211 28.50 -39.74 29.07
C ALA A 211 28.99 -39.92 27.62
N LEU A 212 28.76 -38.93 26.76
CA LEU A 212 29.26 -38.93 25.38
C LEU A 212 30.79 -38.88 25.34
N GLU A 213 31.40 -38.03 26.17
CA GLU A 213 32.85 -37.93 26.37
C GLU A 213 33.45 -39.28 26.79
N GLN A 214 32.88 -39.94 27.80
CA GLN A 214 33.31 -41.28 28.26
C GLN A 214 33.11 -42.40 27.22
N GLY A 215 32.08 -42.31 26.38
CA GLY A 215 31.90 -43.22 25.25
C GLY A 215 32.98 -43.05 24.17
N LEU A 216 33.42 -41.81 23.92
CA LEU A 216 34.39 -41.45 22.90
C LEU A 216 35.86 -41.64 23.33
N GLU A 217 36.19 -41.45 24.62
CA GLU A 217 37.51 -41.77 25.17
C GLU A 217 37.90 -43.26 24.98
N ALA A 218 36.93 -44.14 24.74
CA ALA A 218 37.15 -45.56 24.55
C ALA A 218 37.61 -45.97 23.12
N PHE A 219 37.74 -45.02 22.19
CA PHE A 219 38.07 -45.31 20.78
C PHE A 219 39.60 -45.39 20.54
N PRO A 220 40.17 -46.54 20.13
CA PRO A 220 41.63 -46.70 20.04
C PRO A 220 42.22 -46.13 18.74
N THR A 221 42.58 -44.84 18.75
CA THR A 221 43.17 -44.13 17.59
C THR A 221 44.46 -44.74 17.04
N ASP A 222 45.29 -45.34 17.90
CA ASP A 222 46.66 -45.78 17.56
C ASP A 222 46.73 -47.00 16.61
N ARG A 223 45.59 -47.59 16.22
CA ARG A 223 45.54 -48.79 15.35
C ARG A 223 45.22 -48.51 13.89
N VAL A 224 44.80 -47.29 13.53
CA VAL A 224 44.28 -46.99 12.17
C VAL A 224 45.36 -46.39 11.25
N LEU A 225 46.40 -45.76 11.81
CA LEU A 225 47.45 -45.06 11.04
C LEU A 225 48.76 -45.87 11.02
N GLY A 226 48.90 -46.79 10.05
CA GLY A 226 50.10 -47.62 9.87
C GLY A 226 51.25 -46.91 9.15
N GLU A 227 52.46 -46.95 9.73
CA GLU A 227 53.68 -46.41 9.12
C GLU A 227 54.14 -47.18 7.87
N ARG A 228 54.73 -46.47 6.89
CA ARG A 228 55.39 -47.10 5.73
C ARG A 228 56.82 -47.54 6.07
N GLN A 229 57.12 -48.84 5.92
CA GLN A 229 58.48 -49.33 5.70
C GLN A 229 58.67 -49.82 4.25
N PRO A 230 59.86 -49.69 3.64
CA PRO A 230 60.10 -50.06 2.25
C PRO A 230 60.70 -51.47 2.09
N GLY A 231 60.16 -52.31 1.19
CA GLY A 231 60.85 -53.52 0.74
C GLY A 231 60.06 -54.54 -0.09
N THR A 232 60.61 -54.89 -1.26
CA THR A 232 60.52 -56.19 -2.00
C THR A 232 59.17 -56.76 -2.48
N GLU A 233 59.12 -57.04 -3.79
CA GLU A 233 58.24 -57.99 -4.50
C GLU A 233 58.56 -59.49 -4.19
N PRO A 234 57.89 -60.50 -4.80
CA PRO A 234 56.43 -60.73 -5.04
C PRO A 234 55.98 -62.18 -4.65
N THR A 235 54.69 -62.56 -4.79
CA THR A 235 54.19 -63.76 -5.56
C THR A 235 52.71 -64.20 -5.33
N ALA A 236 52.00 -64.44 -6.44
CA ALA A 236 50.93 -65.41 -6.78
C ALA A 236 49.95 -66.08 -5.76
N GLY A 237 48.63 -65.96 -6.03
CA GLY A 237 47.81 -67.09 -6.52
C GLY A 237 46.55 -67.61 -5.75
N HIS A 238 45.43 -67.81 -6.49
CA HIS A 238 44.30 -68.76 -6.27
C HIS A 238 43.42 -68.68 -4.98
N SER A 239 42.14 -69.12 -4.88
CA SER A 239 41.01 -69.40 -5.81
C SER A 239 39.76 -69.96 -5.04
N ARG A 240 38.53 -69.94 -5.62
CA ARG A 240 37.33 -70.79 -5.27
C ARG A 240 36.57 -70.48 -3.97
N ASP A 241 35.34 -70.96 -3.65
CA ASP A 241 34.11 -71.49 -4.30
C ASP A 241 33.04 -71.53 -3.14
N ALA A 242 31.77 -71.06 -3.18
CA ALA A 242 30.52 -71.51 -3.86
C ALA A 242 29.40 -71.95 -2.83
N ASP A 243 28.16 -72.13 -3.31
CA ASP A 243 26.96 -72.77 -2.66
C ASP A 243 26.25 -72.14 -1.42
N VAL A 244 24.96 -72.37 -1.10
CA VAL A 244 23.69 -72.54 -1.90
C VAL A 244 22.45 -72.64 -0.95
N GLY A 245 21.25 -72.16 -1.37
CA GLY A 245 19.97 -72.82 -1.00
C GLY A 245 18.99 -72.14 0.00
N PRO A 246 17.69 -72.60 0.07
CA PRO A 246 16.56 -71.65 -0.05
C PRO A 246 15.23 -71.93 0.74
N THR A 247 14.18 -71.12 0.45
CA THR A 247 12.69 -71.36 0.45
C THR A 247 11.74 -71.21 1.69
N ALA A 248 10.84 -70.18 1.61
CA ALA A 248 9.34 -70.23 1.71
C ALA A 248 8.56 -70.11 3.09
N PRO A 249 7.19 -69.95 3.17
CA PRO A 249 6.42 -69.12 4.16
C PRO A 249 5.35 -69.94 5.00
N PRO A 250 4.17 -69.48 5.57
CA PRO A 250 3.39 -68.21 5.54
C PRO A 250 2.65 -67.76 6.88
N GLU A 251 1.48 -67.10 6.77
CA GLU A 251 0.59 -66.45 7.80
C GLU A 251 -0.67 -67.31 8.19
N PRO A 252 -1.88 -66.82 8.67
CA PRO A 252 -2.36 -65.56 9.32
C PRO A 252 -3.38 -65.75 10.52
N THR A 253 -4.05 -64.67 11.00
CA THR A 253 -5.50 -64.52 11.46
C THR A 253 -5.90 -63.90 12.85
N PHE A 254 -6.77 -62.87 12.78
CA PHE A 254 -8.02 -62.46 13.52
C PHE A 254 -8.26 -62.39 15.07
N ALA A 255 -9.05 -61.35 15.45
CA ALA A 255 -10.08 -61.23 16.52
C ALA A 255 -9.69 -61.01 18.02
N ALA A 256 -10.51 -60.46 18.93
CA ALA A 256 -11.63 -59.47 18.86
C ALA A 256 -12.15 -59.04 20.28
N GLY A 257 -12.72 -57.82 20.39
CA GLY A 257 -13.65 -57.33 21.45
C GLY A 257 -13.05 -56.51 22.62
N ALA A 258 -13.81 -55.86 23.51
CA ALA A 258 -15.14 -55.18 23.45
C ALA A 258 -15.56 -54.69 24.88
N ASP A 259 -15.88 -53.39 25.03
CA ASP A 259 -16.76 -52.74 26.05
C ASP A 259 -16.60 -52.99 27.58
N ALA A 260 -16.95 -52.07 28.50
CA ALA A 260 -17.16 -50.61 28.45
C ALA A 260 -17.24 -50.05 29.90
N GLY A 261 -17.05 -48.73 30.09
CA GLY A 261 -17.28 -48.06 31.38
C GLY A 261 -17.02 -46.54 31.33
N ALA A 262 -17.98 -45.73 31.78
CA ALA A 262 -17.92 -44.26 31.88
C ALA A 262 -17.34 -43.81 33.25
N ASP A 263 -17.12 -42.53 33.59
CA ASP A 263 -17.59 -41.26 32.99
C ASP A 263 -16.50 -40.14 33.17
N PRO A 264 -16.75 -38.80 33.24
CA PRO A 264 -15.95 -37.86 32.44
C PRO A 264 -15.09 -36.86 33.25
N ASP A 265 -14.08 -36.25 32.59
CA ASP A 265 -13.93 -34.78 32.60
C ASP A 265 -12.85 -34.28 31.60
N SER A 266 -12.82 -32.95 31.40
CA SER A 266 -11.87 -32.11 30.62
C SER A 266 -12.18 -31.85 29.13
N SER A 267 -12.83 -30.70 28.88
CA SER A 267 -12.86 -30.05 27.57
C SER A 267 -11.73 -29.02 27.47
N ALA A 268 -10.88 -29.15 26.45
CA ALA A 268 -9.80 -28.20 26.16
C ALA A 268 -10.02 -27.55 24.79
N THR A 269 -9.91 -26.22 24.75
CA THR A 269 -10.21 -25.37 23.59
C THR A 269 -9.41 -25.71 22.34
N ALA A 270 -10.08 -25.94 21.21
CA ALA A 270 -9.47 -25.88 19.88
C ALA A 270 -9.59 -24.45 19.31
N GLY A 271 -8.48 -23.88 18.85
CA GLY A 271 -8.43 -22.50 18.34
C GLY A 271 -8.98 -22.34 16.92
N SER A 272 -9.56 -21.18 16.63
CA SER A 272 -10.03 -20.81 15.30
C SER A 272 -8.86 -20.55 14.34
N ALA A 273 -8.89 -21.17 13.15
CA ALA A 273 -7.95 -20.85 12.09
C ALA A 273 -8.25 -19.45 11.52
N SER A 274 -7.21 -18.65 11.27
CA SER A 274 -7.39 -17.27 10.78
C SER A 274 -7.79 -17.22 9.31
N VAL A 275 -8.46 -16.13 8.89
CA VAL A 275 -8.76 -15.86 7.47
C VAL A 275 -7.47 -15.81 6.63
N ALA A 276 -6.36 -15.32 7.19
CA ALA A 276 -5.05 -15.34 6.54
C ALA A 276 -4.55 -16.78 6.28
N THR A 277 -4.87 -17.74 7.15
CA THR A 277 -4.55 -19.16 6.94
C THR A 277 -5.35 -19.74 5.76
N ALA A 278 -6.63 -19.39 5.65
CA ALA A 278 -7.47 -19.81 4.51
C ALA A 278 -7.02 -19.14 3.20
N ALA A 279 -6.66 -17.86 3.23
CA ALA A 279 -6.13 -17.13 2.07
C ALA A 279 -4.77 -17.69 1.62
N ALA A 280 -3.87 -18.02 2.54
CA ALA A 280 -2.60 -18.69 2.22
C ALA A 280 -2.82 -20.09 1.60
N LEU A 281 -3.82 -20.85 2.07
CA LEU A 281 -4.16 -22.15 1.49
C LEU A 281 -4.76 -22.01 0.08
N ALA A 282 -5.58 -20.99 -0.16
CA ALA A 282 -6.10 -20.65 -1.49
C ALA A 282 -4.97 -20.20 -2.44
N ALA A 283 -4.03 -19.38 -1.97
CA ALA A 283 -2.88 -18.95 -2.76
C ALA A 283 -1.96 -20.13 -3.13
N THR A 284 -1.57 -20.97 -2.16
CA THR A 284 -0.71 -22.14 -2.42
C THR A 284 -1.35 -23.16 -3.35
N THR A 285 -2.67 -23.38 -3.27
CA THR A 285 -3.37 -24.28 -4.21
C THR A 285 -3.46 -23.71 -5.62
N LEU A 286 -3.72 -22.42 -5.79
CA LEU A 286 -3.70 -21.73 -7.10
C LEU A 286 -2.31 -21.61 -7.72
N LEU A 287 -1.25 -21.56 -6.91
CA LEU A 287 0.15 -21.45 -7.37
C LEU A 287 0.79 -22.81 -7.68
N SER A 288 0.16 -23.94 -7.33
CA SER A 288 0.67 -25.28 -7.65
C SER A 288 0.31 -25.71 -9.08
N ASP A 289 1.31 -25.86 -9.96
CA ASP A 289 1.12 -26.39 -11.33
C ASP A 289 0.76 -27.91 -11.36
N GLY A 290 0.32 -28.50 -10.24
CA GLY A 290 0.18 -29.96 -10.04
C GLY A 290 -1.20 -30.49 -9.61
N VAL A 291 -2.19 -29.65 -9.30
CA VAL A 291 -3.53 -30.11 -8.83
C VAL A 291 -4.61 -29.93 -9.89
N GLY A 292 -4.55 -30.77 -10.93
CA GLY A 292 -5.55 -30.82 -11.99
C GLY A 292 -6.83 -31.57 -11.62
N ASP A 293 -7.63 -31.04 -10.67
CA ASP A 293 -9.05 -31.39 -10.54
C ASP A 293 -9.82 -30.34 -9.70
N GLY A 294 -11.07 -30.01 -10.08
CA GLY A 294 -11.89 -28.97 -9.41
C GLY A 294 -12.30 -29.27 -7.96
N ARG A 295 -11.84 -30.40 -7.42
CA ARG A 295 -12.17 -30.94 -6.09
C ARG A 295 -11.47 -30.22 -4.95
N ALA A 296 -10.44 -29.41 -5.21
CA ALA A 296 -9.76 -28.61 -4.19
C ALA A 296 -10.67 -27.49 -3.65
N LEU A 297 -11.30 -26.71 -4.53
CA LEU A 297 -12.24 -25.64 -4.13
C LEU A 297 -13.45 -26.19 -3.37
N ALA A 298 -13.96 -27.35 -3.80
CA ALA A 298 -15.06 -28.07 -3.14
C ALA A 298 -14.73 -28.55 -1.71
N ARG A 299 -13.44 -28.59 -1.31
CA ARG A 299 -13.00 -28.89 0.06
C ARG A 299 -12.79 -27.65 0.94
N LEU A 300 -12.64 -26.47 0.34
CA LEU A 300 -12.55 -25.19 1.07
C LEU A 300 -13.93 -24.69 1.49
N LEU A 301 -14.97 -24.91 0.68
CA LEU A 301 -16.35 -24.45 0.96
C LEU A 301 -16.90 -24.94 2.33
N PRO A 302 -16.73 -26.22 2.75
CA PRO A 302 -17.14 -26.65 4.09
C PRO A 302 -16.39 -25.98 5.24
N MET A 303 -15.12 -25.62 5.06
CA MET A 303 -14.31 -24.95 6.11
C MET A 303 -14.73 -23.49 6.33
N LEU A 304 -15.26 -22.84 5.29
CA LEU A 304 -15.88 -21.51 5.42
C LEU A 304 -17.30 -21.58 6.00
N ALA A 305 -17.99 -22.72 5.86
CA ALA A 305 -19.34 -22.91 6.40
C ALA A 305 -19.36 -23.24 7.90
N SER A 306 -18.30 -23.86 8.45
CA SER A 306 -18.23 -24.29 9.86
C SER A 306 -18.08 -23.17 10.91
N GLY A 307 -18.37 -21.92 10.55
CA GLY A 307 -18.45 -20.78 11.47
C GLY A 307 -19.85 -20.50 12.03
N GLY A 308 -20.90 -21.12 11.49
CA GLY A 308 -22.28 -20.93 11.93
C GLY A 308 -22.75 -22.00 12.92
N GLY A 309 -22.98 -21.63 14.17
CA GLY A 309 -23.68 -22.47 15.15
C GLY A 309 -25.20 -22.49 14.88
N GLU A 310 -25.84 -23.64 15.06
CA GLU A 310 -27.26 -23.82 14.73
C GLU A 310 -28.21 -23.12 15.72
N SER A 311 -29.09 -22.26 15.20
CA SER A 311 -30.43 -22.04 15.75
C SER A 311 -31.43 -21.89 14.59
N SER A 312 -32.67 -22.35 14.79
CA SER A 312 -33.52 -22.78 13.66
C SER A 312 -34.73 -21.87 13.39
N GLY A 313 -35.04 -21.66 12.10
CA GLY A 313 -36.39 -21.27 11.68
C GLY A 313 -36.56 -20.17 10.62
N GLY A 314 -36.01 -20.33 9.41
CA GLY A 314 -36.30 -19.43 8.28
C GLY A 314 -35.88 -19.99 6.92
N LEU A 315 -36.79 -20.03 5.94
CA LEU A 315 -36.52 -20.49 4.57
C LEU A 315 -36.27 -19.28 3.65
N GLY A 316 -35.02 -19.09 3.21
CA GLY A 316 -34.64 -17.94 2.38
C GLY A 316 -33.24 -18.03 1.76
N ASP A 317 -32.25 -17.42 2.42
CA ASP A 317 -31.10 -16.80 1.74
C ASP A 317 -29.96 -17.73 1.28
N GLY A 318 -29.78 -18.89 1.92
CA GLY A 318 -28.69 -19.81 1.57
C GLY A 318 -28.67 -20.26 0.10
N ALA A 319 -29.83 -20.24 -0.57
CA ALA A 319 -29.97 -20.61 -1.98
C ALA A 319 -29.39 -19.58 -2.96
N LEU A 320 -29.32 -18.29 -2.60
CA LEU A 320 -28.77 -17.25 -3.48
C LEU A 320 -27.23 -17.23 -3.44
N GLY A 321 -26.63 -17.39 -2.25
CA GLY A 321 -25.18 -17.56 -2.11
C GLY A 321 -24.68 -18.82 -2.85
N TRP A 322 -25.39 -19.95 -2.70
CA TRP A 322 -25.09 -21.16 -3.46
C TRP A 322 -25.24 -20.96 -4.97
N ARG A 323 -26.31 -20.30 -5.44
CA ARG A 323 -26.48 -20.04 -6.88
C ARG A 323 -25.45 -19.07 -7.46
N PHE A 324 -24.95 -18.11 -6.67
CA PHE A 324 -23.85 -17.24 -7.10
C PHE A 324 -22.54 -18.03 -7.24
N LEU A 325 -22.25 -18.95 -6.31
CA LEU A 325 -21.11 -19.86 -6.38
C LEU A 325 -21.25 -20.93 -7.49
N GLU A 326 -22.46 -21.42 -7.77
CA GLU A 326 -22.75 -22.25 -8.95
C GLU A 326 -22.61 -21.45 -10.26
N LEU A 327 -23.03 -20.18 -10.31
CA LEU A 327 -22.84 -19.32 -11.48
C LEU A 327 -21.36 -19.02 -11.73
N LEU A 328 -20.56 -18.78 -10.68
CA LEU A 328 -19.11 -18.66 -10.79
C LEU A 328 -18.47 -19.98 -11.25
N SER A 329 -18.79 -21.11 -10.63
CA SER A 329 -18.18 -22.40 -11.00
C SER A 329 -18.60 -22.89 -12.39
N SER A 330 -19.85 -22.65 -12.80
CA SER A 330 -20.32 -22.96 -14.17
C SER A 330 -19.73 -22.01 -15.21
N SER A 331 -19.57 -20.72 -14.92
CA SER A 331 -18.86 -19.78 -15.80
C SER A 331 -17.37 -20.14 -15.96
N LEU A 332 -16.75 -20.72 -14.92
CA LEU A 332 -15.38 -21.22 -14.96
C LEU A 332 -15.22 -22.62 -15.59
N THR A 333 -16.31 -23.36 -15.86
CA THR A 333 -16.26 -24.74 -16.38
C THR A 333 -17.00 -24.97 -17.71
N THR A 334 -17.80 -24.01 -18.19
CA THR A 334 -18.53 -24.11 -19.47
C THR A 334 -17.85 -23.40 -20.65
N ALA A 335 -16.51 -23.39 -20.65
CA ALA A 335 -15.67 -22.70 -21.64
C ALA A 335 -15.42 -23.50 -22.95
N ASP A 336 -16.38 -24.32 -23.40
CA ASP A 336 -16.21 -25.25 -24.53
C ASP A 336 -17.25 -25.05 -25.66
N ALA A 337 -17.95 -23.90 -25.66
CA ALA A 337 -19.02 -23.56 -26.59
C ALA A 337 -18.93 -22.12 -27.16
N GLY A 338 -17.71 -21.66 -27.47
CA GLY A 338 -17.48 -20.51 -28.36
C GLY A 338 -17.44 -19.13 -27.69
N GLY A 339 -16.34 -18.81 -26.99
CA GLY A 339 -16.02 -17.45 -26.57
C GLY A 339 -14.73 -17.37 -25.75
N VAL A 340 -13.86 -16.41 -26.09
CA VAL A 340 -12.62 -16.01 -25.40
C VAL A 340 -11.59 -17.14 -25.16
N ASP A 341 -10.50 -17.12 -25.92
CA ASP A 341 -9.35 -18.01 -25.68
C ASP A 341 -8.57 -17.60 -24.41
N LEU A 342 -8.92 -18.21 -23.27
CA LEU A 342 -8.23 -18.03 -22.00
C LEU A 342 -6.80 -18.61 -21.98
N ALA A 343 -6.40 -19.45 -22.93
CA ALA A 343 -5.01 -19.93 -23.00
C ALA A 343 -4.05 -18.78 -23.38
N SER A 344 -4.53 -17.77 -24.11
CA SER A 344 -3.78 -16.54 -24.42
C SER A 344 -3.42 -15.69 -23.18
N LEU A 345 -4.11 -15.88 -22.05
CA LEU A 345 -3.84 -15.20 -20.78
C LEU A 345 -2.84 -15.94 -19.87
N ARG A 346 -2.29 -17.09 -20.30
CA ARG A 346 -1.20 -17.76 -19.58
C ARG A 346 0.10 -16.97 -19.70
N SER A 347 0.34 -16.04 -18.78
CA SER A 347 1.67 -15.43 -18.60
C SER A 347 2.72 -16.52 -18.37
N LYS A 348 3.86 -16.38 -19.04
CA LYS A 348 5.05 -17.23 -18.84
C LYS A 348 5.89 -16.80 -17.63
N SER A 349 5.61 -15.64 -17.04
CA SER A 349 6.33 -15.12 -15.87
C SER A 349 5.60 -15.43 -14.57
N THR A 350 6.33 -16.01 -13.61
CA THR A 350 5.85 -16.25 -12.24
C THR A 350 5.39 -14.96 -11.55
N GLY A 351 6.01 -13.82 -11.85
CA GLY A 351 5.61 -12.53 -11.30
C GLY A 351 4.19 -12.12 -11.70
N SER A 352 3.82 -12.27 -12.98
CA SER A 352 2.43 -11.96 -13.40
C SER A 352 1.42 -12.98 -12.87
N LYS A 353 1.80 -14.26 -12.73
CA LYS A 353 0.96 -15.25 -12.01
C LYS A 353 0.66 -14.77 -10.58
N ALA A 354 1.68 -14.30 -9.85
CA ALA A 354 1.54 -13.82 -8.48
C ALA A 354 0.68 -12.55 -8.37
N LEU A 355 0.87 -11.57 -9.27
CA LEU A 355 0.01 -10.37 -9.32
C LEU A 355 -1.47 -10.72 -9.57
N VAL A 356 -1.76 -11.59 -10.55
CA VAL A 356 -3.15 -12.00 -10.83
C VAL A 356 -3.76 -12.76 -9.65
N ALA A 357 -2.99 -13.64 -8.99
CA ALA A 357 -3.44 -14.35 -7.80
C ALA A 357 -3.74 -13.38 -6.63
N LEU A 358 -2.88 -12.38 -6.39
CA LEU A 358 -3.07 -11.36 -5.36
C LEU A 358 -4.28 -10.46 -5.67
N PHE A 359 -4.45 -10.01 -6.92
CA PHE A 359 -5.61 -9.23 -7.34
C PHE A 359 -6.93 -9.98 -7.10
N VAL A 360 -6.99 -11.28 -7.47
CA VAL A 360 -8.16 -12.13 -7.22
C VAL A 360 -8.38 -12.36 -5.72
N ALA A 361 -7.32 -12.59 -4.94
CA ALA A 361 -7.41 -12.73 -3.48
C ALA A 361 -7.98 -11.47 -2.82
N ASN A 362 -7.52 -10.29 -3.24
CA ASN A 362 -8.03 -9.00 -2.75
C ASN A 362 -9.49 -8.79 -3.13
N LEU A 363 -9.90 -9.06 -4.39
CA LEU A 363 -11.30 -8.99 -4.79
C LEU A 363 -12.20 -9.93 -3.98
N VAL A 364 -11.74 -11.14 -3.67
CA VAL A 364 -12.47 -12.09 -2.82
C VAL A 364 -12.55 -11.59 -1.38
N ALA A 365 -11.44 -11.14 -0.79
CA ALA A 365 -11.41 -10.60 0.56
C ALA A 365 -12.31 -9.38 0.73
N MET A 366 -12.25 -8.43 -0.21
CA MET A 366 -13.08 -7.22 -0.20
C MET A 366 -14.55 -7.50 -0.55
N SER A 367 -14.86 -8.55 -1.32
CA SER A 367 -16.25 -9.01 -1.53
C SER A 367 -16.85 -9.64 -0.26
N ILE A 368 -16.08 -10.45 0.46
CA ILE A 368 -16.46 -10.99 1.79
C ILE A 368 -16.63 -9.83 2.78
N GLY A 369 -15.71 -8.86 2.74
CA GLY A 369 -15.78 -7.62 3.50
C GLY A 369 -17.05 -6.80 3.20
N ALA A 370 -17.46 -6.69 1.94
CA ALA A 370 -18.69 -6.01 1.53
C ALA A 370 -19.95 -6.70 2.05
N TRP A 371 -20.01 -8.03 1.96
CA TRP A 371 -21.10 -8.83 2.53
C TRP A 371 -21.17 -8.67 4.06
N LEU A 372 -20.05 -8.85 4.77
CA LEU A 372 -19.98 -8.71 6.23
C LEU A 372 -20.33 -7.29 6.69
N SER A 373 -19.92 -6.27 5.94
CA SER A 373 -20.22 -4.85 6.17
C SER A 373 -21.70 -4.53 6.01
N ARG A 374 -22.39 -5.21 5.07
CA ARG A 374 -23.84 -5.11 4.90
C ARG A 374 -24.60 -5.83 6.02
N GLU A 375 -24.17 -7.04 6.38
CA GLU A 375 -24.84 -7.90 7.36
C GLU A 375 -24.75 -7.33 8.79
N LYS A 376 -23.60 -6.75 9.14
CA LYS A 376 -23.32 -6.15 10.46
C LYS A 376 -23.41 -4.61 10.46
N ALA A 377 -24.10 -4.03 9.47
CA ALA A 377 -24.41 -2.60 9.43
C ALA A 377 -25.29 -2.19 10.63
N PRO A 378 -25.27 -0.91 11.06
CA PRO A 378 -26.15 -0.44 12.13
C PRO A 378 -27.61 -0.49 11.67
N PRO A 379 -28.53 -1.09 12.43
CA PRO A 379 -29.93 -1.18 12.03
C PRO A 379 -30.57 0.21 12.04
N ILE A 380 -31.53 0.42 11.14
CA ILE A 380 -32.50 1.52 11.25
C ILE A 380 -33.76 0.90 11.84
N PRO A 381 -34.10 1.13 13.13
CA PRO A 381 -35.31 0.59 13.74
C PRO A 381 -36.56 1.04 12.97
N GLU A 382 -37.55 0.15 12.81
CA GLU A 382 -38.84 0.47 12.19
C GLU A 382 -39.51 1.65 12.89
N GLU A 383 -39.43 1.64 14.23
CA GLU A 383 -39.84 2.73 15.12
C GLU A 383 -38.85 2.87 16.27
N ILE A 384 -38.66 4.12 16.73
CA ILE A 384 -38.15 4.41 18.07
C ILE A 384 -39.32 4.94 18.89
N ARG A 385 -39.54 4.37 20.08
CA ARG A 385 -40.68 4.70 20.96
C ARG A 385 -40.23 5.19 22.33
N ASP A 386 -41.04 6.04 22.93
CA ASP A 386 -40.83 6.51 24.31
C ASP A 386 -41.33 5.49 25.36
N PRO A 387 -41.24 5.78 26.69
CA PRO A 387 -41.66 4.85 27.73
C PRO A 387 -43.16 4.53 27.74
N ASP A 388 -44.02 5.49 27.37
CA ASP A 388 -45.47 5.30 27.26
C ASP A 388 -45.85 4.50 26.00
N GLY A 389 -44.97 4.48 25.00
CA GLY A 389 -45.06 3.68 23.80
C GLY A 389 -45.51 4.46 22.56
N GLU A 390 -45.48 5.79 22.61
CA GLU A 390 -45.71 6.65 21.44
C GLU A 390 -44.48 6.67 20.52
N THR A 391 -44.71 6.81 19.21
CA THR A 391 -43.66 6.77 18.20
C THR A 391 -42.95 8.12 18.11
N VAL A 392 -41.69 8.19 18.53
CA VAL A 392 -40.85 9.40 18.46
C VAL A 392 -40.41 9.65 17.01
N VAL A 393 -39.96 8.59 16.32
CA VAL A 393 -39.46 8.62 14.94
C VAL A 393 -39.57 7.23 14.31
N THR A 394 -39.76 7.18 12.99
CA THR A 394 -39.84 5.94 12.17
C THR A 394 -38.63 5.77 11.26
N ALA A 395 -38.37 4.55 10.80
CA ALA A 395 -37.32 4.27 9.81
C ALA A 395 -37.44 5.14 8.54
N GLU A 396 -38.66 5.47 8.13
CA GLU A 396 -38.90 6.25 6.92
C GLU A 396 -38.53 7.73 7.11
N GLN A 397 -38.81 8.30 8.28
CA GLN A 397 -38.34 9.65 8.62
C GLN A 397 -36.81 9.73 8.64
N ILE A 398 -36.12 8.70 9.14
CA ILE A 398 -34.65 8.59 9.12
C ILE A 398 -34.11 8.50 7.68
N ARG A 399 -34.74 7.71 6.79
CA ARG A 399 -34.35 7.61 5.37
C ARG A 399 -34.59 8.92 4.61
N LEU A 400 -35.77 9.52 4.76
CA LEU A 400 -36.09 10.83 4.19
C LEU A 400 -35.14 11.92 4.75
N GLY A 401 -34.75 11.82 6.02
CA GLY A 401 -33.72 12.65 6.64
C GLY A 401 -32.35 12.53 5.99
N LYS A 402 -31.88 11.30 5.72
CA LYS A 402 -30.66 11.06 4.94
C LYS A 402 -30.75 11.67 3.54
N LYS A 403 -31.88 11.50 2.84
CA LYS A 403 -32.09 12.09 1.51
C LYS A 403 -32.09 13.62 1.54
N ALA A 404 -32.70 14.22 2.57
CA ALA A 404 -32.67 15.67 2.80
C ALA A 404 -31.24 16.17 3.08
N PHE A 405 -30.46 15.46 3.90
CA PHE A 405 -29.03 15.73 4.12
C PHE A 405 -28.21 15.67 2.81
N GLN A 406 -28.45 14.67 1.95
CA GLN A 406 -27.76 14.52 0.68
C GLN A 406 -28.15 15.60 -0.35
N SER A 407 -29.44 15.83 -0.56
CA SER A 407 -29.96 16.81 -1.55
C SER A 407 -29.52 18.24 -1.28
N ASN A 408 -29.57 18.68 -0.02
CA ASN A 408 -29.08 20.00 0.43
C ASN A 408 -27.54 20.07 0.52
N GLY A 409 -26.83 18.99 0.18
CA GLY A 409 -25.36 18.96 0.11
C GLY A 409 -24.66 19.18 1.46
N LEU A 410 -25.29 18.80 2.58
CA LEU A 410 -24.77 19.08 3.93
C LEU A 410 -23.41 18.42 4.20
N MET A 411 -23.07 17.30 3.56
CA MET A 411 -21.72 16.69 3.62
C MET A 411 -20.62 17.57 2.97
N SER A 412 -21.00 18.54 2.15
CA SER A 412 -20.10 19.59 1.64
C SER A 412 -20.12 20.87 2.49
N HIS A 413 -20.97 20.97 3.51
CA HIS A 413 -21.03 22.09 4.46
C HIS A 413 -20.36 21.72 5.79
N GLY A 414 -20.89 20.70 6.47
CA GLY A 414 -20.28 20.02 7.62
C GLY A 414 -19.96 18.55 7.29
N SER A 415 -19.89 17.70 8.31
CA SER A 415 -19.62 16.26 8.15
C SER A 415 -20.70 15.38 8.80
N ILE A 416 -20.67 14.09 8.48
CA ILE A 416 -21.43 13.04 9.17
C ILE A 416 -20.47 11.87 9.42
N LEU A 417 -20.42 11.34 10.64
CA LEU A 417 -19.46 10.29 11.03
C LEU A 417 -18.00 10.69 10.74
N GLY A 418 -17.67 11.98 10.90
CA GLY A 418 -16.39 12.62 10.62
C GLY A 418 -16.08 12.83 9.13
N ASN A 419 -16.87 12.24 8.23
CA ASN A 419 -16.66 12.32 6.79
C ASN A 419 -17.42 13.48 6.15
N GLY A 420 -16.73 14.24 5.29
CA GLY A 420 -17.26 15.45 4.65
C GLY A 420 -16.47 16.71 5.00
N SER A 421 -17.18 17.82 5.05
CA SER A 421 -16.63 19.17 5.22
C SER A 421 -16.35 19.55 6.67
N TYR A 422 -15.67 20.69 6.85
CA TYR A 422 -15.13 21.16 8.12
C TYR A 422 -15.59 22.59 8.45
N PHE A 423 -16.56 23.13 7.71
CA PHE A 423 -17.00 24.54 7.81
C PHE A 423 -18.19 24.71 8.74
N GLY A 424 -19.18 23.82 8.62
CA GLY A 424 -20.14 23.50 9.67
C GLY A 424 -19.65 22.36 10.58
N VAL A 425 -20.50 22.01 11.55
CA VAL A 425 -20.28 20.94 12.54
C VAL A 425 -20.21 19.54 11.93
N ASP A 426 -19.75 18.56 12.71
CA ASP A 426 -20.11 17.16 12.46
C ASP A 426 -21.49 16.86 13.03
N LEU A 427 -22.44 16.45 12.19
CA LEU A 427 -23.83 16.23 12.58
C LEU A 427 -24.04 15.06 13.55
N THR A 428 -23.14 14.06 13.56
CA THR A 428 -23.20 12.96 14.53
C THR A 428 -22.74 13.43 15.90
N ALA A 429 -21.64 14.19 15.96
CA ALA A 429 -21.09 14.72 17.19
C ALA A 429 -21.94 15.85 17.80
N ASP A 430 -22.44 16.77 16.96
CA ASP A 430 -23.35 17.86 17.35
C ASP A 430 -24.66 17.29 17.91
N ALA A 431 -25.26 16.30 17.25
CA ALA A 431 -26.44 15.63 17.78
C ALA A 431 -26.17 14.84 19.07
N LEU A 432 -24.98 14.25 19.24
CA LEU A 432 -24.63 13.52 20.46
C LEU A 432 -24.38 14.47 21.66
N GLU A 433 -23.68 15.59 21.45
CA GLU A 433 -23.47 16.61 22.49
C GLU A 433 -24.78 17.31 22.87
N LEU A 434 -25.59 17.76 21.89
CA LEU A 434 -26.90 18.35 22.14
C LEU A 434 -27.85 17.36 22.85
N LYS A 435 -27.83 16.08 22.47
CA LYS A 435 -28.61 15.05 23.16
C LYS A 435 -28.16 14.92 24.62
N ALA A 436 -26.85 14.95 24.90
CA ALA A 436 -26.34 14.95 26.26
C ALA A 436 -26.76 16.22 27.01
N GLU A 437 -26.63 17.40 26.42
CA GLU A 437 -27.04 18.68 26.99
C GLU A 437 -28.51 18.69 27.40
N TYR A 438 -29.44 18.34 26.50
CA TYR A 438 -30.87 18.32 26.81
C TYR A 438 -31.28 17.20 27.77
N ILE A 439 -30.50 16.11 27.90
CA ILE A 439 -30.68 15.11 28.97
C ILE A 439 -30.20 15.67 30.33
N ARG A 440 -29.08 16.43 30.36
CA ARG A 440 -28.63 17.16 31.56
C ARG A 440 -29.69 18.20 31.98
N GLU A 441 -30.26 18.94 31.02
CA GLU A 441 -31.34 19.92 31.22
C GLU A 441 -32.60 19.26 31.82
N TYR A 442 -33.07 18.15 31.22
CA TYR A 442 -34.22 17.39 31.72
C TYR A 442 -34.05 16.99 33.20
N TYR A 443 -32.85 16.52 33.59
CA TYR A 443 -32.56 16.13 34.97
C TYR A 443 -32.27 17.30 35.94
N ALA A 444 -32.04 18.51 35.44
CA ALA A 444 -32.06 19.73 36.24
C ALA A 444 -33.51 20.17 36.53
N HIS A 445 -34.38 20.14 35.51
CA HIS A 445 -35.81 20.44 35.67
C HIS A 445 -36.53 19.47 36.62
N GLU A 446 -36.21 18.16 36.59
CA GLU A 446 -36.73 17.19 37.58
C GLU A 446 -36.32 17.52 39.04
N ARG A 447 -35.23 18.28 39.24
CA ARG A 447 -34.77 18.77 40.55
C ARG A 447 -35.30 20.17 40.90
N GLY A 448 -35.93 20.86 39.96
CA GLY A 448 -36.44 22.22 40.13
C GLY A 448 -35.38 23.32 40.00
N ALA A 449 -34.31 23.07 39.23
CA ALA A 449 -33.35 24.09 38.80
C ALA A 449 -33.54 24.39 37.30
N ASP A 450 -33.41 25.65 36.90
CA ASP A 450 -33.62 26.07 35.50
C ASP A 450 -32.45 25.65 34.58
N SER A 451 -31.25 25.42 35.13
CA SER A 451 -30.11 24.82 34.42
C SER A 451 -29.27 23.89 35.33
N VAL A 452 -28.30 23.19 34.73
CA VAL A 452 -27.38 22.30 35.45
C VAL A 452 -26.46 23.11 36.36
N GLU A 453 -26.05 24.30 35.95
CA GLU A 453 -25.12 25.19 36.65
C GLU A 453 -25.68 25.68 37.99
N ASP A 454 -27.00 25.86 38.07
CA ASP A 454 -27.72 26.28 39.28
C ASP A 454 -27.80 25.18 40.36
N LEU A 455 -27.54 23.92 40.00
CA LEU A 455 -27.49 22.81 40.96
C LEU A 455 -26.23 22.86 41.84
N GLU A 456 -26.36 22.40 43.09
CA GLU A 456 -25.24 22.21 43.99
C GLU A 456 -24.22 21.19 43.46
N ALA A 457 -22.95 21.32 43.85
CA ALA A 457 -21.85 20.56 43.24
C ALA A 457 -22.03 19.03 43.31
N ASP A 458 -22.56 18.52 44.42
CA ASP A 458 -22.87 17.10 44.60
C ASP A 458 -24.05 16.65 43.72
N GLU A 459 -25.04 17.51 43.49
CA GLU A 459 -26.19 17.22 42.62
C GLU A 459 -25.79 17.22 41.14
N ARG A 460 -24.91 18.14 40.71
CA ARG A 460 -24.32 18.13 39.37
C ARG A 460 -23.56 16.84 39.08
N ALA A 461 -22.83 16.31 40.06
CA ALA A 461 -22.15 15.03 39.93
C ALA A 461 -23.14 13.85 39.75
N VAL A 462 -24.25 13.86 40.49
CA VAL A 462 -25.33 12.85 40.33
C VAL A 462 -26.05 12.98 38.99
N VAL A 463 -26.28 14.21 38.49
CA VAL A 463 -26.85 14.42 37.15
C VAL A 463 -25.89 13.94 36.07
N ALA A 464 -24.59 14.26 36.16
CA ALA A 464 -23.59 13.80 35.20
C ALA A 464 -23.48 12.26 35.15
N GLU A 465 -23.42 11.58 36.31
CA GLU A 465 -23.44 10.11 36.35
C GLU A 465 -24.75 9.53 35.80
N ARG A 466 -25.90 10.19 36.07
CA ARG A 466 -27.19 9.78 35.52
C ARG A 466 -27.22 9.89 33.99
N VAL A 467 -26.69 10.99 33.44
CA VAL A 467 -26.61 11.25 31.99
C VAL A 467 -25.72 10.22 31.30
N GLU A 468 -24.54 9.90 31.84
CA GLU A 468 -23.65 8.88 31.23
C GLU A 468 -24.34 7.50 31.13
N ARG A 469 -25.21 7.17 32.10
CA ARG A 469 -26.04 5.95 32.09
C ARG A 469 -27.30 6.02 31.21
N GLU A 470 -27.64 7.16 30.60
CA GLU A 470 -28.69 7.22 29.56
C GLU A 470 -28.13 6.81 28.18
N PHE A 471 -26.80 6.82 28.02
CA PHE A 471 -26.12 6.41 26.79
C PHE A 471 -25.75 4.93 26.76
N ASP A 472 -25.51 4.32 27.92
CA ASP A 472 -25.29 2.88 28.17
C ASP A 472 -26.49 2.02 27.70
N ASN A 473 -26.47 1.58 26.43
CA ASN A 473 -27.58 0.85 25.79
C ASN A 473 -27.10 -0.30 24.88
N ASP A 474 -27.69 -1.49 25.08
CA ASP A 474 -27.63 -2.60 24.13
C ASP A 474 -28.40 -2.30 22.82
N ALA A 475 -27.91 -2.82 21.69
CA ALA A 475 -28.66 -2.87 20.45
C ALA A 475 -30.01 -3.64 20.60
N PRO A 476 -31.12 -3.14 19.99
CA PRO A 476 -32.43 -3.74 20.15
C PRO A 476 -32.52 -5.13 19.50
N ALA A 477 -33.01 -6.10 20.27
CA ALA A 477 -33.25 -7.48 19.83
C ALA A 477 -34.44 -7.65 18.85
N GLY A 478 -34.89 -6.57 18.20
CA GLY A 478 -36.08 -6.53 17.36
C GLY A 478 -36.27 -5.18 16.66
N PRO A 479 -37.38 -4.98 15.93
CA PRO A 479 -37.57 -3.83 15.05
C PRO A 479 -37.81 -2.49 15.78
N ILE A 480 -38.04 -2.50 17.09
CA ILE A 480 -38.38 -1.30 17.88
C ILE A 480 -37.23 -1.00 18.84
N ALA A 481 -36.64 0.19 18.72
CA ALA A 481 -35.80 0.77 19.77
C ALA A 481 -36.67 1.53 20.78
N ARG A 482 -36.17 1.67 22.00
CA ARG A 482 -36.84 2.42 23.08
C ARG A 482 -35.95 3.53 23.57
N TYR A 483 -36.53 4.70 23.78
CA TYR A 483 -35.92 5.83 24.44
C TYR A 483 -36.44 5.99 25.86
N SER A 484 -35.61 6.54 26.73
CA SER A 484 -36.05 7.08 28.01
C SER A 484 -36.91 8.34 27.84
N ALA A 485 -37.53 8.82 28.93
CA ALA A 485 -38.25 10.09 28.91
C ALA A 485 -37.31 11.29 28.60
N ALA A 486 -36.06 11.23 29.07
CA ALA A 486 -35.04 12.25 28.85
C ALA A 486 -34.52 12.22 27.40
N GLU A 487 -34.27 11.04 26.85
CA GLU A 487 -33.91 10.90 25.42
C GLU A 487 -35.04 11.36 24.49
N ALA A 488 -36.29 11.01 24.79
CA ALA A 488 -37.45 11.43 24.01
C ALA A 488 -37.68 12.95 24.11
N TYR A 489 -37.40 13.56 25.26
CA TYR A 489 -37.34 15.02 25.42
C TYR A 489 -36.23 15.63 24.54
N ALA A 490 -35.00 15.14 24.66
CA ALA A 490 -33.85 15.63 23.89
C ALA A 490 -34.07 15.53 22.37
N HIS A 491 -34.57 14.41 21.85
CA HIS A 491 -34.87 14.24 20.42
C HIS A 491 -35.85 15.31 19.89
N ARG A 492 -36.84 15.71 20.71
CA ARG A 492 -37.77 16.81 20.35
C ARG A 492 -37.05 18.16 20.32
N ARG A 493 -36.20 18.45 21.30
CA ARG A 493 -35.37 19.68 21.33
C ARG A 493 -34.37 19.76 20.16
N LEU A 494 -33.77 18.64 19.73
CA LEU A 494 -32.90 18.61 18.53
C LEU A 494 -33.65 18.92 17.24
N ARG A 495 -34.90 18.47 17.09
CA ARG A 495 -35.74 18.81 15.93
C ARG A 495 -36.00 20.32 15.86
N GLU A 496 -36.22 20.97 17.00
CA GLU A 496 -36.42 22.43 17.09
C GLU A 496 -35.12 23.17 16.72
N GLU A 497 -34.01 22.82 17.39
CA GLU A 497 -32.67 23.39 17.13
C GLU A 497 -32.26 23.30 15.65
N TYR A 498 -32.48 22.15 15.00
CA TYR A 498 -32.13 21.96 13.59
C TYR A 498 -33.09 22.68 12.63
N VAL A 499 -34.36 22.87 13.01
CA VAL A 499 -35.31 23.70 12.24
C VAL A 499 -34.86 25.15 12.28
N ASP A 500 -34.58 25.69 13.46
CA ASP A 500 -34.15 27.08 13.60
C ASP A 500 -32.81 27.30 12.87
N ARG A 501 -31.82 26.42 13.07
CA ARG A 501 -30.48 26.52 12.47
C ARG A 501 -30.44 26.33 10.94
N TYR A 502 -31.18 25.36 10.38
CA TYR A 502 -31.07 25.00 8.96
C TYR A 502 -32.23 25.46 8.07
N HIS A 503 -33.40 25.80 8.64
CA HIS A 503 -34.52 26.39 7.90
C HIS A 503 -34.70 27.87 8.23
N GLY A 504 -34.65 28.26 9.51
CA GLY A 504 -34.59 29.67 9.91
C GLY A 504 -33.29 30.36 9.49
N GLY A 505 -32.19 29.59 9.51
CA GLY A 505 -30.86 30.03 9.09
C GLY A 505 -29.98 30.51 10.26
N ASP A 506 -28.68 30.39 10.06
CA ASP A 506 -27.64 30.79 11.01
C ASP A 506 -26.50 31.47 10.21
N PRO A 507 -26.59 32.79 9.97
CA PRO A 507 -25.60 33.52 9.18
C PRO A 507 -24.20 33.47 9.77
N ASP A 508 -24.08 33.40 11.10
CA ASP A 508 -22.79 33.33 11.80
C ASP A 508 -22.12 31.96 11.60
N ARG A 509 -22.89 30.88 11.42
CA ARG A 509 -22.38 29.60 10.89
C ARG A 509 -22.18 29.58 9.36
N GLY A 510 -22.67 30.59 8.62
CA GLY A 510 -22.65 30.63 7.16
C GLY A 510 -23.82 29.87 6.50
N VAL A 511 -24.91 29.67 7.23
CA VAL A 511 -26.14 28.99 6.78
C VAL A 511 -27.22 30.05 6.48
N PRO A 512 -27.61 30.30 5.22
CA PRO A 512 -28.66 31.27 4.89
C PRO A 512 -30.05 30.83 5.37
N GLU A 513 -30.97 31.79 5.52
CA GLU A 513 -32.41 31.52 5.67
C GLU A 513 -32.89 30.64 4.51
N GLY A 514 -33.63 29.57 4.83
CA GLY A 514 -34.09 28.60 3.83
C GLY A 514 -33.01 27.69 3.24
N PHE A 515 -31.81 27.56 3.82
CA PHE A 515 -30.78 26.62 3.35
C PHE A 515 -31.29 25.16 3.22
N VAL A 516 -32.26 24.78 4.05
CA VAL A 516 -33.18 23.66 3.80
C VAL A 516 -34.58 24.25 3.56
N ASP A 517 -35.17 23.94 2.41
CA ASP A 517 -36.43 24.55 1.91
C ASP A 517 -37.63 24.47 2.88
N SER A 518 -37.62 23.50 3.81
CA SER A 518 -38.72 23.35 4.78
C SER A 518 -38.28 22.88 6.17
N ALA A 519 -38.91 23.45 7.20
CA ALA A 519 -38.82 22.96 8.59
C ALA A 519 -39.09 21.45 8.70
N ALA A 520 -40.01 20.91 7.88
CA ALA A 520 -40.31 19.49 7.88
C ALA A 520 -39.11 18.61 7.46
N GLN A 521 -38.29 19.08 6.51
CA GLN A 521 -37.05 18.41 6.11
C GLN A 521 -35.91 18.66 7.10
N ALA A 522 -35.80 19.86 7.67
CA ALA A 522 -34.81 20.15 8.71
C ALA A 522 -35.01 19.27 9.97
N ALA A 523 -36.26 19.08 10.41
CA ALA A 523 -36.61 18.13 11.47
C ALA A 523 -36.33 16.67 11.08
N ARG A 524 -36.42 16.29 9.79
CA ARG A 524 -36.00 14.96 9.32
C ARG A 524 -34.47 14.82 9.26
N ILE A 525 -33.72 15.89 9.01
CA ILE A 525 -32.25 15.89 9.11
C ILE A 525 -31.84 15.68 10.58
N ALA A 526 -32.56 16.26 11.54
CA ALA A 526 -32.40 15.94 12.96
C ALA A 526 -32.71 14.46 13.24
N ASP A 527 -33.79 13.89 12.71
CA ASP A 527 -34.11 12.46 12.84
C ASP A 527 -32.96 11.55 12.36
N PHE A 528 -32.32 11.89 11.24
CA PHE A 528 -31.16 11.18 10.72
C PHE A 528 -29.91 11.36 11.60
N ALA A 529 -29.63 12.59 12.06
CA ALA A 529 -28.50 12.88 12.95
C ALA A 529 -28.65 12.21 14.34
N CYS A 530 -29.85 12.22 14.93
CA CYS A 530 -30.19 11.48 16.13
C CYS A 530 -29.96 9.97 15.96
N TRP A 531 -30.26 9.39 14.79
CA TRP A 531 -29.98 7.99 14.50
C TRP A 531 -28.48 7.70 14.39
N THR A 532 -27.68 8.59 13.78
CA THR A 532 -26.22 8.40 13.75
C THR A 532 -25.58 8.58 15.12
N ALA A 533 -26.09 9.52 15.94
CA ALA A 533 -25.68 9.69 17.34
C ALA A 533 -26.08 8.46 18.19
N TRP A 534 -27.28 7.92 17.99
CA TRP A 534 -27.76 6.72 18.67
C TRP A 534 -26.83 5.52 18.41
N MET A 535 -26.50 5.22 17.16
CA MET A 535 -25.58 4.11 16.86
C MET A 535 -24.13 4.40 17.31
N ALA A 536 -23.76 5.67 17.49
CA ALA A 536 -22.44 6.07 18.01
C ALA A 536 -22.25 5.79 19.50
N HIS A 537 -23.33 5.57 20.27
CA HIS A 537 -23.30 5.23 21.70
C HIS A 537 -24.00 3.89 22.06
N THR A 538 -24.63 3.21 21.09
CA THR A 538 -25.34 1.93 21.32
C THR A 538 -24.43 0.75 20.99
N ASP A 539 -24.29 -0.18 21.93
CA ASP A 539 -23.38 -1.34 21.84
C ASP A 539 -23.83 -2.35 20.79
N ARG A 540 -22.87 -2.91 20.04
CA ARG A 540 -23.18 -3.96 19.06
C ARG A 540 -23.65 -5.24 19.76
N PRO A 541 -24.57 -6.03 19.18
CA PRO A 541 -25.05 -7.26 19.79
C PRO A 541 -23.92 -8.22 20.19
N GLY A 542 -23.78 -8.47 21.50
CA GLY A 542 -22.74 -9.35 22.05
C GLY A 542 -21.34 -8.73 22.09
N SER A 543 -21.25 -7.42 22.29
CA SER A 543 -19.98 -6.69 22.43
C SER A 543 -19.95 -5.80 23.68
N ASP A 544 -18.91 -4.97 23.76
CA ASP A 544 -18.55 -4.04 24.84
C ASP A 544 -18.17 -2.64 24.27
N HIS A 545 -18.74 -2.29 23.11
CA HIS A 545 -18.48 -1.06 22.36
C HIS A 545 -19.55 -0.78 21.30
N SER A 546 -19.69 0.49 20.93
CA SER A 546 -20.74 0.96 20.03
C SER A 546 -20.56 0.53 18.57
N TYR A 547 -21.59 0.72 17.74
CA TYR A 547 -21.50 0.43 16.29
C TYR A 547 -20.33 1.14 15.59
N THR A 548 -19.89 2.27 16.13
CA THR A 548 -18.81 3.11 15.60
C THR A 548 -17.44 2.85 16.25
N ASN A 549 -17.32 1.83 17.11
CA ASN A 549 -16.15 1.62 17.98
C ASN A 549 -15.91 2.81 18.93
N ASP A 550 -16.99 3.25 19.59
CA ASP A 550 -17.05 4.33 20.59
C ASP A 550 -16.69 5.73 20.06
N TRP A 551 -16.86 5.98 18.77
CA TRP A 551 -16.58 7.27 18.13
C TRP A 551 -17.89 8.05 17.87
N PRO A 552 -17.96 9.38 18.11
CA PRO A 552 -16.90 10.29 18.49
C PRO A 552 -16.71 10.39 20.02
N TYR A 553 -15.59 10.96 20.44
CA TYR A 553 -15.37 11.36 21.82
C TYR A 553 -16.23 12.58 22.20
N VAL A 554 -17.24 12.37 23.05
CA VAL A 554 -18.12 13.42 23.60
C VAL A 554 -18.15 13.29 25.13
N PRO A 555 -17.78 14.32 25.91
CA PRO A 555 -17.72 14.24 27.37
C PRO A 555 -19.08 13.92 28.02
N GLY A 556 -19.12 12.79 28.74
CA GLY A 556 -20.29 12.34 29.50
C GLY A 556 -21.25 11.43 28.73
N THR A 557 -20.88 10.90 27.56
CA THR A 557 -21.69 9.92 26.79
C THR A 557 -21.09 8.52 26.74
N GLY A 558 -20.20 8.17 27.69
CA GLY A 558 -19.52 6.86 27.76
C GLY A 558 -18.34 6.68 26.78
N ASN A 559 -18.50 7.13 25.54
CA ASN A 559 -17.57 7.01 24.41
C ASN A 559 -16.10 7.32 24.75
N ARG A 560 -15.22 6.31 24.61
CA ARG A 560 -13.77 6.36 24.86
C ARG A 560 -13.02 5.42 23.89
N PRO A 561 -11.72 5.58 23.61
CA PRO A 561 -11.00 4.65 22.71
C PRO A 561 -11.00 3.22 23.24
N THR A 562 -11.59 2.27 22.48
CA THR A 562 -11.68 0.86 22.90
C THR A 562 -10.30 0.21 23.10
N GLY A 563 -10.25 -0.88 23.86
CA GLY A 563 -9.02 -1.67 24.04
C GLY A 563 -8.42 -2.16 22.70
N LYS A 564 -9.23 -2.39 21.68
CA LYS A 564 -8.77 -2.73 20.31
C LYS A 564 -8.03 -1.56 19.67
N VAL A 565 -8.57 -0.33 19.76
CA VAL A 565 -7.94 0.89 19.21
C VAL A 565 -6.53 1.10 19.80
N LEU A 566 -6.37 0.91 21.11
CA LEU A 566 -5.07 1.06 21.79
C LEU A 566 -4.07 -0.04 21.40
N VAL A 567 -4.51 -1.31 21.37
CA VAL A 567 -3.66 -2.44 20.98
C VAL A 567 -3.21 -2.32 19.53
N TRP A 568 -4.11 -2.04 18.60
CA TRP A 568 -3.76 -1.95 17.18
C TRP A 568 -2.94 -0.72 16.84
N SER A 569 -3.12 0.40 17.56
CA SER A 569 -2.18 1.53 17.48
C SER A 569 -0.75 1.14 17.90
N THR A 570 -0.60 0.27 18.90
CA THR A 570 0.73 -0.25 19.29
C THR A 570 1.29 -1.20 18.23
N ILE A 571 0.45 -2.07 17.65
CA ILE A 571 0.84 -2.99 16.58
C ILE A 571 1.25 -2.25 15.31
N SER A 572 0.61 -1.11 14.96
CA SER A 572 0.97 -0.29 13.79
C SER A 572 2.44 0.14 13.83
N VAL A 573 2.94 0.61 14.97
CA VAL A 573 4.35 1.04 15.11
C VAL A 573 5.31 -0.13 14.96
N VAL A 574 4.94 -1.32 15.43
CA VAL A 574 5.72 -2.56 15.24
C VAL A 574 5.71 -3.01 13.78
N LEU A 575 4.55 -2.98 13.12
CA LEU A 575 4.38 -3.32 11.70
C LEU A 575 5.13 -2.34 10.77
N LEU A 576 5.18 -1.04 11.11
CA LEU A 576 5.96 -0.06 10.36
C LEU A 576 7.45 -0.40 10.41
N ILE A 577 7.99 -0.66 11.59
CA ILE A 577 9.41 -0.98 11.79
C ILE A 577 9.77 -2.33 11.14
N ALA A 578 8.93 -3.36 11.35
CA ALA A 578 9.14 -4.69 10.77
C ALA A 578 8.96 -4.71 9.25
N GLY A 579 7.93 -4.03 8.73
CA GLY A 579 7.63 -3.90 7.31
C GLY A 579 8.69 -3.09 6.56
N GLY A 580 9.13 -1.96 7.13
CA GLY A 580 10.25 -1.19 6.59
C GLY A 580 11.56 -2.00 6.56
N GLY A 581 11.88 -2.71 7.64
CA GLY A 581 13.04 -3.60 7.69
C GLY A 581 12.98 -4.76 6.69
N ALA A 582 11.82 -5.42 6.56
CA ALA A 582 11.58 -6.48 5.59
C ALA A 582 11.62 -5.96 4.14
N GLY A 583 11.10 -4.76 3.90
CA GLY A 583 11.18 -4.08 2.61
C GLY A 583 12.62 -3.77 2.21
N VAL A 584 13.44 -3.22 3.12
CA VAL A 584 14.86 -2.92 2.85
C VAL A 584 15.65 -4.20 2.61
N TRP A 585 15.39 -5.26 3.38
CA TRP A 585 15.96 -6.58 3.12
C TRP A 585 15.57 -7.11 1.74
N ALA A 586 14.28 -7.02 1.37
CA ALA A 586 13.80 -7.44 0.06
C ALA A 586 14.42 -6.62 -1.09
N TYR A 587 14.57 -5.31 -0.92
CA TYR A 587 15.17 -4.43 -1.93
C TYR A 587 16.60 -4.85 -2.27
N HIS A 588 17.41 -5.18 -1.25
CA HIS A 588 18.77 -5.70 -1.44
C HIS A 588 18.80 -7.17 -1.88
N ALA A 589 17.83 -8.01 -1.47
CA ALA A 589 17.81 -9.43 -1.81
C ALA A 589 17.32 -9.73 -3.25
N PHE A 590 16.58 -8.80 -3.88
CA PHE A 590 16.09 -8.93 -5.25
C PHE A 590 16.93 -8.18 -6.30
N ASP A 591 17.98 -7.48 -5.87
CA ASP A 591 18.95 -6.78 -6.73
C ASP A 591 18.30 -5.90 -7.81
N PHE A 592 17.50 -4.93 -7.35
CA PHE A 592 16.85 -3.97 -8.24
C PHE A 592 17.85 -2.94 -8.78
N ALA A 593 18.13 -3.01 -10.09
CA ALA A 593 18.99 -2.04 -10.78
C ALA A 593 18.56 -0.59 -10.50
N GLU A 594 19.54 0.26 -10.14
CA GLU A 594 19.35 1.71 -10.12
C GLU A 594 19.47 2.29 -11.54
N PRO A 595 18.79 3.41 -11.87
CA PRO A 595 18.94 4.07 -13.18
C PRO A 595 20.40 4.38 -13.50
N ALA A 596 20.79 4.20 -14.76
CA ALA A 596 22.16 4.47 -15.19
C ALA A 596 22.56 5.91 -14.87
N THR A 597 23.80 6.11 -14.40
CA THR A 597 24.35 7.45 -14.09
C THR A 597 25.25 7.99 -15.20
N GLU A 598 25.38 7.24 -16.30
CA GLU A 598 26.16 7.61 -17.48
C GLU A 598 25.40 8.59 -18.39
N VAL A 599 26.14 9.25 -19.29
CA VAL A 599 25.59 10.28 -20.19
C VAL A 599 25.09 9.61 -21.48
N VAL A 600 23.82 9.22 -21.47
CA VAL A 600 23.09 8.68 -22.63
C VAL A 600 22.76 9.80 -23.64
N ASP A 601 22.88 9.53 -24.94
CA ASP A 601 22.54 10.46 -26.02
C ASP A 601 21.03 10.43 -26.32
N ILE A 602 20.27 11.24 -25.59
CA ILE A 602 18.80 11.19 -25.61
C ILE A 602 18.24 12.00 -26.81
N PRO A 603 17.39 11.40 -27.66
CA PRO A 603 16.87 12.06 -28.86
C PRO A 603 16.23 13.43 -28.61
N SER A 604 16.62 14.42 -29.42
CA SER A 604 15.97 15.74 -29.43
C SER A 604 14.48 15.60 -29.73
N PRO A 605 13.58 16.27 -29.00
CA PRO A 605 12.16 16.26 -29.31
C PRO A 605 11.79 16.68 -30.74
N ASP A 606 12.61 17.48 -31.43
CA ASP A 606 12.38 17.83 -32.84
C ASP A 606 12.62 16.65 -33.81
N SER A 607 13.21 15.54 -33.35
CA SER A 607 13.33 14.28 -34.12
C SER A 607 12.19 13.28 -33.88
N VAL A 608 11.26 13.56 -32.96
CA VAL A 608 10.13 12.66 -32.67
C VAL A 608 8.97 12.92 -33.64
N SER A 609 8.46 11.86 -34.29
CA SER A 609 7.29 11.95 -35.16
C SER A 609 6.00 12.12 -34.34
N ILE A 610 5.22 13.18 -34.62
CA ILE A 610 4.00 13.50 -33.85
C ILE A 610 2.74 13.07 -34.59
N THR A 611 2.06 12.03 -34.10
CA THR A 611 0.82 11.53 -34.71
C THR A 611 -0.34 12.53 -34.57
N PRO A 612 -1.35 12.49 -35.47
CA PRO A 612 -2.62 13.17 -35.26
C PRO A 612 -3.25 12.94 -33.88
N THR A 613 -3.19 11.75 -33.28
CA THR A 613 -3.72 11.47 -31.93
C THR A 613 -2.90 12.12 -30.84
N GLN A 614 -1.57 12.03 -30.88
CA GLN A 614 -0.71 12.72 -29.92
C GLN A 614 -0.98 14.23 -29.88
N TYR A 615 -1.13 14.84 -31.06
CA TYR A 615 -1.51 16.24 -31.16
C TYR A 615 -2.94 16.54 -30.67
N ALA A 616 -3.87 15.58 -30.73
CA ALA A 616 -5.19 15.71 -30.14
C ALA A 616 -5.15 15.59 -28.60
N ALA A 617 -4.37 14.64 -28.07
CA ALA A 617 -4.12 14.48 -26.64
C ALA A 617 -3.48 15.74 -26.02
N ALA A 618 -2.59 16.42 -26.76
CA ALA A 618 -1.98 17.68 -26.32
C ALA A 618 -2.98 18.83 -26.03
N TRP A 619 -4.23 18.77 -26.54
CA TRP A 619 -5.29 19.73 -26.19
C TRP A 619 -5.89 19.52 -24.80
N TYR A 620 -5.72 18.34 -24.20
CA TYR A 620 -6.16 18.09 -22.82
C TYR A 620 -5.35 18.93 -21.83
N VAL A 621 -4.06 19.20 -22.11
CA VAL A 621 -3.16 19.90 -21.18
C VAL A 621 -3.59 21.34 -20.84
N PRO A 622 -3.90 22.24 -21.81
CA PRO A 622 -4.43 23.56 -21.47
C PRO A 622 -5.86 23.53 -20.93
N VAL A 623 -6.66 22.50 -21.22
CA VAL A 623 -8.00 22.32 -20.62
C VAL A 623 -7.87 21.96 -19.14
N ALA A 624 -7.01 21.00 -18.79
CA ALA A 624 -6.68 20.66 -17.42
C ALA A 624 -6.09 21.86 -16.66
N GLY A 625 -5.20 22.65 -17.29
CA GLY A 625 -4.72 23.90 -16.72
C GLY A 625 -5.87 24.87 -16.37
N ALA A 626 -6.82 25.08 -17.28
CA ALA A 626 -7.98 25.91 -17.01
C ALA A 626 -8.87 25.37 -15.86
N LEU A 627 -9.03 24.05 -15.75
CA LEU A 627 -9.73 23.41 -14.63
C LEU A 627 -8.96 23.56 -13.30
N PHE A 628 -7.62 23.50 -13.32
CA PHE A 628 -6.76 23.74 -12.15
C PHE A 628 -6.79 25.21 -11.69
N VAL A 629 -6.85 26.16 -12.63
CA VAL A 629 -7.07 27.58 -12.32
C VAL A 629 -8.46 27.78 -11.69
N ALA A 630 -9.51 27.16 -12.22
CA ALA A 630 -10.83 27.20 -11.59
C ALA A 630 -10.82 26.58 -10.17
N GLN A 631 -10.13 25.44 -10.01
CA GLN A 631 -10.03 24.72 -8.73
C GLN A 631 -9.35 25.56 -7.65
N THR A 632 -8.23 26.20 -7.99
CA THR A 632 -7.47 27.03 -7.05
C THR A 632 -8.20 28.34 -6.70
N LEU A 633 -8.93 28.94 -7.66
CA LEU A 633 -9.75 30.12 -7.39
C LEU A 633 -10.95 29.81 -6.47
N VAL A 634 -11.66 28.70 -6.71
CA VAL A 634 -12.75 28.25 -5.80
C VAL A 634 -12.18 27.81 -4.44
N GLY A 635 -10.99 27.21 -4.41
CA GLY A 635 -10.30 26.87 -3.15
C GLY A 635 -9.98 28.10 -2.30
N ALA A 636 -9.58 29.21 -2.93
CA ALA A 636 -9.34 30.48 -2.25
C ALA A 636 -10.63 31.14 -1.74
N LEU A 637 -11.76 31.00 -2.46
CA LEU A 637 -13.07 31.42 -1.96
C LEU A 637 -13.49 30.62 -0.71
N LEU A 638 -13.32 29.30 -0.73
CA LEU A 638 -13.62 28.44 0.42
C LEU A 638 -12.72 28.75 1.62
N ALA A 639 -11.43 29.01 1.39
CA ALA A 639 -10.52 29.47 2.44
C ALA A 639 -10.94 30.83 3.03
N HIS A 640 -11.44 31.74 2.20
CA HIS A 640 -11.95 33.05 2.62
C HIS A 640 -13.23 32.95 3.46
N TYR A 641 -14.14 32.03 3.15
CA TYR A 641 -15.38 31.87 3.92
C TYR A 641 -15.13 31.51 5.40
N TYR A 642 -14.02 30.84 5.76
CA TYR A 642 -13.66 30.61 7.18
C TYR A 642 -13.30 31.89 7.96
N VAL A 643 -13.07 33.01 7.25
CA VAL A 643 -12.73 34.34 7.78
C VAL A 643 -13.91 35.31 7.66
N GLU A 644 -14.68 35.23 6.57
CA GLU A 644 -15.83 36.08 6.28
C GLU A 644 -17.00 35.19 5.85
N ARG A 645 -17.65 34.53 6.82
CA ARG A 645 -18.70 33.51 6.57
C ARG A 645 -19.90 33.99 5.77
N THR A 646 -20.19 35.30 5.84
CA THR A 646 -21.33 35.95 5.20
C THR A 646 -20.96 36.73 3.93
N GLY A 647 -19.70 36.68 3.46
CA GLY A 647 -19.24 37.61 2.42
C GLY A 647 -17.96 37.23 1.67
N PHE A 648 -17.40 38.23 0.98
CA PHE A 648 -16.13 38.12 0.25
C PHE A 648 -15.50 39.52 0.06
N TYR A 649 -14.66 39.92 1.00
CA TYR A 649 -14.01 41.25 1.10
C TYR A 649 -15.00 42.43 1.06
N GLY A 650 -16.25 42.24 1.51
CA GLY A 650 -17.34 43.23 1.35
C GLY A 650 -17.70 43.57 -0.11
N ILE A 651 -17.23 42.78 -1.09
CA ILE A 651 -17.49 43.02 -2.52
C ILE A 651 -18.97 42.77 -2.86
N GLY A 652 -19.61 41.82 -2.18
CA GLY A 652 -21.04 41.55 -2.30
C GLY A 652 -21.88 42.79 -1.95
N ASP A 653 -21.67 43.36 -0.77
CA ASP A 653 -22.32 44.59 -0.30
C ASP A 653 -22.09 45.77 -1.26
N ALA A 654 -20.86 45.93 -1.73
CA ALA A 654 -20.46 47.02 -2.63
C ALA A 654 -21.11 46.92 -4.03
N LEU A 655 -21.55 45.73 -4.45
CA LEU A 655 -22.21 45.47 -5.73
C LEU A 655 -23.70 45.20 -5.62
N GLY A 656 -24.23 45.00 -4.41
CA GLY A 656 -25.61 44.55 -4.19
C GLY A 656 -25.85 43.09 -4.63
N ILE A 657 -24.83 42.23 -4.47
CA ILE A 657 -24.87 40.81 -4.86
C ILE A 657 -24.61 39.98 -3.60
N ASP A 658 -25.57 39.13 -3.22
CA ASP A 658 -25.31 38.08 -2.24
C ASP A 658 -24.42 37.00 -2.88
N ILE A 659 -23.16 36.95 -2.45
CA ILE A 659 -22.17 35.98 -2.95
C ILE A 659 -22.39 34.61 -2.33
N VAL A 660 -22.90 34.54 -1.09
CA VAL A 660 -23.15 33.29 -0.36
C VAL A 660 -24.35 32.57 -0.94
N SER A 661 -25.45 33.25 -1.25
CA SER A 661 -26.59 32.64 -1.96
C SER A 661 -26.30 32.32 -3.43
N LEU A 662 -25.39 33.06 -4.10
CA LEU A 662 -25.01 32.80 -5.49
C LEU A 662 -24.07 31.59 -5.63
N LEU A 663 -23.11 31.45 -4.72
CA LEU A 663 -22.16 30.33 -4.67
C LEU A 663 -21.91 29.89 -3.21
N PRO A 664 -22.85 29.12 -2.62
CA PRO A 664 -22.73 28.63 -1.25
C PRO A 664 -21.47 27.81 -1.01
N PHE A 665 -21.01 27.77 0.24
CA PHE A 665 -19.84 26.98 0.65
C PHE A 665 -19.92 25.52 0.15
N SER A 666 -21.09 24.88 0.27
CA SER A 666 -21.32 23.49 -0.15
C SER A 666 -21.07 23.28 -1.66
N VAL A 667 -21.62 24.17 -2.50
CA VAL A 667 -21.44 24.13 -3.96
C VAL A 667 -19.97 24.40 -4.33
N GLY A 668 -19.37 25.42 -3.70
CA GLY A 668 -17.95 25.72 -3.88
C GLY A 668 -17.06 24.52 -3.53
N ARG A 669 -17.31 23.83 -2.41
CA ARG A 669 -16.54 22.65 -1.98
C ARG A 669 -16.71 21.49 -2.96
N THR A 670 -17.95 21.21 -3.36
CA THR A 670 -18.25 20.22 -4.40
C THR A 670 -17.44 20.50 -5.67
N TRP A 671 -17.48 21.73 -6.18
CA TRP A 671 -16.72 22.13 -7.37
C TRP A 671 -15.21 22.01 -7.17
N HIS A 672 -14.68 22.46 -6.03
CA HIS A 672 -13.24 22.41 -5.73
C HIS A 672 -12.69 20.97 -5.71
N ILE A 673 -13.40 20.04 -5.06
CA ILE A 673 -13.01 18.63 -4.96
C ILE A 673 -13.15 17.92 -6.32
N ASN A 674 -14.29 18.08 -7.00
CA ASN A 674 -14.50 17.45 -8.30
C ASN A 674 -13.56 18.02 -9.37
N LEU A 675 -13.24 19.32 -9.34
CA LEU A 675 -12.23 19.89 -10.24
C LEU A 675 -10.84 19.29 -9.99
N ALA A 676 -10.44 19.06 -8.73
CA ALA A 676 -9.15 18.45 -8.39
C ALA A 676 -9.02 17.05 -9.00
N ILE A 677 -10.05 16.21 -8.80
CA ILE A 677 -10.23 14.93 -9.48
C ILE A 677 -10.09 15.09 -11.01
N LEU A 678 -10.90 15.98 -11.61
CA LEU A 678 -11.07 16.05 -13.07
C LEU A 678 -9.85 16.60 -13.80
N TRP A 679 -9.11 17.58 -13.26
CA TRP A 679 -7.93 18.13 -13.94
C TRP A 679 -6.74 17.18 -13.90
N ILE A 680 -6.51 16.52 -12.76
CA ILE A 680 -5.49 15.45 -12.62
C ILE A 680 -5.81 14.32 -13.60
N THR A 681 -7.06 13.83 -13.57
CA THR A 681 -7.57 12.81 -14.50
C THR A 681 -7.42 13.20 -15.97
N ALA A 682 -7.71 14.46 -16.34
CA ALA A 682 -7.56 14.91 -17.73
C ALA A 682 -6.11 14.83 -18.24
N LEU A 683 -5.10 15.03 -17.39
CA LEU A 683 -3.68 14.88 -17.74
C LEU A 683 -3.25 13.41 -17.82
N TRP A 684 -3.77 12.54 -16.94
CA TRP A 684 -3.58 11.09 -17.07
C TRP A 684 -4.17 10.53 -18.37
N LEU A 685 -5.40 10.94 -18.69
CA LEU A 685 -6.07 10.56 -19.94
C LEU A 685 -5.31 11.08 -21.16
N ALA A 686 -4.70 12.26 -21.08
CA ALA A 686 -3.80 12.78 -22.12
C ALA A 686 -2.58 11.87 -22.31
N GLY A 687 -1.89 11.50 -21.23
CA GLY A 687 -0.72 10.62 -21.25
C GLY A 687 -0.98 9.28 -21.91
N GLY A 688 -2.02 8.54 -21.48
CA GLY A 688 -2.34 7.24 -22.07
C GLY A 688 -2.77 7.30 -23.55
N LEU A 689 -3.31 8.43 -24.02
CA LEU A 689 -3.58 8.67 -25.46
C LEU A 689 -2.33 9.11 -26.24
N PHE A 690 -1.29 9.57 -25.56
CA PHE A 690 -0.08 10.14 -26.15
C PHE A 690 1.07 9.13 -26.26
N LEU A 691 1.35 8.41 -25.17
CA LEU A 691 2.51 7.51 -25.03
C LEU A 691 2.56 6.39 -26.09
N PRO A 692 1.45 5.72 -26.50
CA PRO A 692 1.50 4.68 -27.53
C PRO A 692 2.04 5.18 -28.89
N GLY A 693 1.88 6.47 -29.20
CA GLY A 693 2.39 7.07 -30.43
C GLY A 693 3.91 7.28 -30.45
N LEU A 694 4.60 7.19 -29.30
CA LEU A 694 6.07 7.23 -29.24
C LEU A 694 6.70 5.94 -29.81
N PHE A 695 5.90 4.89 -29.94
CA PHE A 695 6.31 3.56 -30.43
C PHE A 695 5.73 3.23 -31.81
N THR A 696 5.01 4.15 -32.48
CA THR A 696 4.51 3.95 -33.85
C THR A 696 4.19 5.25 -34.59
N ASP A 697 4.69 5.39 -35.82
CA ASP A 697 4.41 6.54 -36.70
C ASP A 697 2.94 6.63 -37.19
N SER A 698 2.06 5.69 -36.81
CA SER A 698 0.73 5.54 -37.44
C SER A 698 -0.44 5.39 -36.46
N ASP A 699 -1.42 6.29 -36.59
CA ASP A 699 -2.69 6.18 -35.87
C ASP A 699 -3.63 5.12 -36.50
N PRO A 700 -4.39 4.35 -35.69
CA PRO A 700 -5.50 3.57 -36.21
C PRO A 700 -6.66 4.49 -36.69
N PRO A 701 -7.48 4.07 -37.68
CA PRO A 701 -8.43 4.98 -38.35
C PRO A 701 -9.40 5.69 -37.40
N LEU A 702 -9.59 7.01 -37.56
CA LEU A 702 -10.41 7.89 -36.70
C LEU A 702 -9.90 8.15 -35.26
N GLN A 703 -8.71 7.67 -34.85
CA GLN A 703 -8.24 7.77 -33.45
C GLN A 703 -8.23 9.22 -32.92
N ALA A 704 -7.58 10.15 -33.63
CA ALA A 704 -7.53 11.56 -33.25
C ALA A 704 -8.92 12.24 -33.17
N ALA A 705 -9.86 11.83 -34.01
CA ALA A 705 -11.23 12.34 -33.99
C ALA A 705 -12.00 11.84 -32.75
N ALA A 706 -11.83 10.57 -32.40
CA ALA A 706 -12.43 9.99 -31.21
C ALA A 706 -11.80 10.55 -29.91
N ALA A 707 -10.49 10.76 -29.87
CA ALA A 707 -9.80 11.45 -28.76
C ALA A 707 -10.29 12.90 -28.59
N THR A 708 -10.50 13.63 -29.70
CA THR A 708 -11.09 14.98 -29.65
C THR A 708 -12.56 14.94 -29.17
N GLY A 709 -13.34 13.95 -29.60
CA GLY A 709 -14.71 13.74 -29.17
C GLY A 709 -14.83 13.41 -27.68
N LEU A 710 -13.94 12.56 -27.16
CA LEU A 710 -13.84 12.22 -25.75
C LEU A 710 -13.58 13.47 -24.88
N LEU A 711 -12.64 14.34 -25.27
CA LEU A 711 -12.41 15.62 -24.58
C LEU A 711 -13.69 16.48 -24.54
N GLY A 712 -14.43 16.54 -25.66
CA GLY A 712 -15.72 17.23 -25.72
C GLY A 712 -16.77 16.64 -24.78
N VAL A 713 -16.86 15.30 -24.69
CA VAL A 713 -17.76 14.60 -23.75
C VAL A 713 -17.37 14.90 -22.30
N LEU A 714 -16.09 14.81 -21.94
CA LEU A 714 -15.64 15.06 -20.57
C LEU A 714 -15.91 16.51 -20.13
N VAL A 715 -15.66 17.49 -21.01
CA VAL A 715 -15.98 18.90 -20.73
C VAL A 715 -17.48 19.13 -20.62
N ALA A 716 -18.29 18.59 -21.53
CA ALA A 716 -19.75 18.74 -21.48
C ALA A 716 -20.36 18.09 -20.23
N THR A 717 -19.89 16.91 -19.85
CA THR A 717 -20.29 16.21 -18.61
C THR A 717 -19.88 16.99 -17.37
N THR A 718 -18.68 17.57 -17.33
CA THR A 718 -18.19 18.41 -16.21
C THR A 718 -19.06 19.66 -16.03
N VAL A 719 -19.32 20.39 -17.11
CA VAL A 719 -20.16 21.61 -17.07
C VAL A 719 -21.60 21.28 -16.70
N GLY A 720 -22.15 20.20 -17.25
CA GLY A 720 -23.50 19.72 -16.90
C GLY A 720 -23.63 19.31 -15.44
N ALA A 721 -22.62 18.60 -14.90
CA ALA A 721 -22.56 18.19 -13.51
C ALA A 721 -22.55 19.38 -12.53
N PHE A 722 -21.71 20.39 -12.79
CA PHE A 722 -21.60 21.55 -11.92
C PHE A 722 -22.81 22.48 -12.01
N ALA A 723 -23.38 22.64 -13.22
CA ALA A 723 -24.67 23.30 -13.39
C ALA A 723 -25.79 22.53 -12.67
N GLY A 724 -25.76 21.20 -12.70
CA GLY A 724 -26.69 20.34 -11.96
C GLY A 724 -26.64 20.56 -10.45
N VAL A 725 -25.46 20.43 -9.83
CA VAL A 725 -25.28 20.69 -8.39
C VAL A 725 -25.74 22.10 -8.02
N TRP A 726 -25.37 23.12 -8.80
CA TRP A 726 -25.79 24.49 -8.55
C TRP A 726 -27.31 24.68 -8.67
N LEU A 727 -27.94 24.16 -9.72
CA LEU A 727 -29.41 24.18 -9.87
C LEU A 727 -30.11 23.46 -8.70
N SER A 728 -29.53 22.37 -8.20
CA SER A 728 -30.00 21.67 -6.99
C SER A 728 -29.98 22.58 -5.76
N SER A 729 -28.90 23.37 -5.57
CA SER A 729 -28.77 24.34 -4.48
C SER A 729 -29.60 25.63 -4.64
N GLN A 730 -30.37 25.74 -5.72
CA GLN A 730 -31.26 26.87 -6.01
C GLN A 730 -32.73 26.40 -6.11
N GLY A 731 -33.08 25.25 -5.53
CA GLY A 731 -34.44 24.70 -5.50
C GLY A 731 -35.02 24.31 -6.86
N ALA A 732 -34.18 24.07 -7.88
CA ALA A 732 -34.65 23.87 -9.26
C ALA A 732 -35.05 22.43 -9.63
N PHE A 733 -35.03 21.50 -8.67
CA PHE A 733 -35.46 20.11 -8.84
C PHE A 733 -36.43 19.71 -7.72
N ASP A 734 -37.31 18.73 -8.00
CA ASP A 734 -38.25 18.18 -7.02
C ASP A 734 -37.52 17.77 -5.72
N SER A 735 -38.13 18.04 -4.57
CA SER A 735 -37.55 17.69 -3.28
C SER A 735 -37.56 16.17 -3.05
N PRO A 736 -36.78 15.63 -2.07
CA PRO A 736 -36.70 14.18 -1.86
C PRO A 736 -37.99 13.50 -1.38
N ASP A 737 -38.99 14.29 -0.97
CA ASP A 737 -40.32 13.81 -0.63
C ASP A 737 -41.26 13.74 -1.87
N GLU A 738 -40.85 14.33 -2.99
CA GLU A 738 -41.64 14.51 -4.23
C GLU A 738 -41.06 13.75 -5.43
N GLY A 739 -39.74 13.63 -5.54
CA GLY A 739 -39.10 12.99 -6.70
C GLY A 739 -37.61 12.65 -6.55
N GLU A 740 -37.05 12.08 -7.62
CA GLU A 740 -35.63 11.69 -7.72
C GLU A 740 -34.78 12.60 -8.63
N LEU A 741 -35.34 13.69 -9.17
CA LEU A 741 -34.61 14.54 -10.14
C LEU A 741 -33.36 15.19 -9.52
N TRP A 742 -33.41 15.56 -8.24
CA TRP A 742 -32.25 16.03 -7.48
C TRP A 742 -31.10 15.00 -7.50
N TRP A 743 -31.41 13.71 -7.34
CA TRP A 743 -30.42 12.63 -7.35
C TRP A 743 -29.87 12.36 -8.76
N TRP A 744 -30.73 12.39 -9.79
CA TRP A 744 -30.32 12.06 -11.16
C TRP A 744 -29.53 13.17 -11.85
N LEU A 745 -29.92 14.44 -11.65
CA LEU A 745 -29.40 15.59 -12.38
C LEU A 745 -28.65 16.60 -11.50
N GLY A 746 -29.01 16.69 -10.22
CA GLY A 746 -28.51 17.66 -9.25
C GLY A 746 -27.32 17.17 -8.44
N SER A 747 -27.50 17.12 -7.12
CA SER A 747 -26.53 16.67 -6.13
C SER A 747 -26.90 15.29 -5.57
N GLU A 748 -25.94 14.37 -5.51
CA GLU A 748 -26.04 13.14 -4.72
C GLU A 748 -25.48 13.31 -3.29
N GLY A 749 -24.86 14.46 -2.98
CA GLY A 749 -24.57 14.87 -1.60
C GLY A 749 -23.48 14.09 -0.85
N LEU A 750 -22.72 13.23 -1.53
CA LEU A 750 -21.65 12.43 -0.95
C LEU A 750 -20.29 12.94 -1.42
N GLU A 751 -19.41 13.28 -0.48
CA GLU A 751 -18.09 13.85 -0.76
C GLU A 751 -17.28 13.00 -1.78
N TYR A 752 -16.62 13.69 -2.74
CA TYR A 752 -15.94 13.17 -3.93
C TYR A 752 -16.86 12.58 -5.03
N LEU A 753 -18.14 12.35 -4.73
CA LEU A 753 -19.14 11.74 -5.63
C LEU A 753 -20.46 12.54 -5.65
N GLU A 754 -20.38 13.84 -5.38
CA GLU A 754 -21.52 14.74 -5.14
C GLU A 754 -22.35 14.97 -6.40
N VAL A 755 -21.80 14.73 -7.60
CA VAL A 755 -22.50 15.02 -8.85
C VAL A 755 -23.58 13.98 -9.16
N GLY A 756 -24.74 14.45 -9.63
CA GLY A 756 -25.93 13.63 -9.90
C GLY A 756 -25.68 12.42 -10.81
N ARG A 757 -26.50 11.38 -10.63
CA ARG A 757 -26.31 10.02 -11.14
C ARG A 757 -26.06 9.94 -12.65
N LEU A 758 -26.74 10.76 -13.45
CA LEU A 758 -26.53 10.82 -14.91
C LEU A 758 -25.10 11.19 -15.27
N TRP A 759 -24.52 12.17 -14.58
CA TRP A 759 -23.18 12.67 -14.86
C TRP A 759 -22.12 11.63 -14.51
N LYS A 760 -22.30 10.87 -13.43
CA LYS A 760 -21.43 9.74 -13.09
C LYS A 760 -21.50 8.63 -14.16
N VAL A 761 -22.68 8.32 -14.69
CA VAL A 761 -22.81 7.37 -15.82
C VAL A 761 -22.09 7.89 -17.08
N LEU A 762 -22.18 9.18 -17.38
CA LEU A 762 -21.47 9.77 -18.53
C LEU A 762 -19.93 9.81 -18.35
N LEU A 763 -19.43 10.04 -17.12
CA LEU A 763 -18.00 9.91 -16.80
C LEU A 763 -17.52 8.46 -16.99
N LEU A 764 -18.29 7.47 -16.49
CA LEU A 764 -17.98 6.05 -16.67
C LEU A 764 -17.91 5.65 -18.15
N VAL A 765 -18.86 6.13 -18.97
CA VAL A 765 -18.82 5.94 -20.44
C VAL A 765 -17.58 6.62 -21.06
N GLY A 766 -17.18 7.79 -20.56
CA GLY A 766 -15.94 8.46 -20.93
C GLY A 766 -14.69 7.61 -20.62
N PHE A 767 -14.60 7.05 -19.41
CA PHE A 767 -13.49 6.18 -19.00
C PHE A 767 -13.44 4.88 -19.80
N VAL A 768 -14.55 4.17 -19.98
CA VAL A 768 -14.61 2.96 -20.84
C VAL A 768 -14.24 3.29 -22.29
N GLY A 769 -14.70 4.44 -22.82
CA GLY A 769 -14.34 4.94 -24.14
C GLY A 769 -12.84 5.22 -24.26
N TRP A 770 -12.23 5.86 -23.26
CA TRP A 770 -10.79 6.09 -23.18
C TRP A 770 -9.99 4.78 -23.19
N THR A 771 -10.32 3.83 -22.32
CA THR A 771 -9.65 2.52 -22.26
C THR A 771 -9.72 1.82 -23.62
N GLY A 772 -10.87 1.87 -24.29
CA GLY A 772 -11.04 1.36 -25.65
C GLY A 772 -10.15 2.06 -26.70
N LEU A 773 -9.90 3.36 -26.56
CA LEU A 773 -8.99 4.11 -27.43
C LEU A 773 -7.52 3.78 -27.17
N VAL A 774 -7.08 3.73 -25.92
CA VAL A 774 -5.70 3.36 -25.57
C VAL A 774 -5.40 1.95 -26.06
N LEU A 775 -6.26 0.99 -25.72
CA LEU A 775 -6.17 -0.42 -26.15
C LEU A 775 -6.10 -0.57 -27.67
N ARG A 776 -6.76 0.30 -28.44
CA ARG A 776 -6.73 0.25 -29.91
C ARG A 776 -5.42 0.79 -30.52
N SER A 777 -4.71 1.65 -29.79
CA SER A 777 -3.36 2.09 -30.17
C SER A 777 -2.31 1.05 -29.74
N VAL A 778 -2.42 0.55 -28.51
CA VAL A 778 -1.53 -0.49 -27.95
C VAL A 778 -1.58 -1.78 -28.75
N ARG A 779 -2.74 -2.21 -29.26
CA ARG A 779 -2.88 -3.33 -30.22
C ARG A 779 -2.25 -3.11 -31.61
N ARG A 780 -1.52 -2.00 -31.83
CA ARG A 780 -0.64 -1.79 -33.01
C ARG A 780 0.83 -1.97 -32.70
N LEU A 781 1.20 -2.09 -31.43
CA LEU A 781 2.57 -2.35 -30.98
C LEU A 781 2.83 -3.86 -31.04
N ASP A 782 4.05 -4.25 -31.42
CA ASP A 782 4.47 -5.66 -31.47
C ASP A 782 4.92 -6.12 -30.07
N GLU A 783 3.97 -6.21 -29.14
CA GLU A 783 4.18 -6.72 -27.78
C GLU A 783 3.11 -7.76 -27.38
N PRO A 784 3.45 -8.72 -26.49
CA PRO A 784 2.46 -9.66 -25.98
C PRO A 784 1.40 -8.96 -25.10
N PRO A 785 0.26 -9.62 -24.80
CA PRO A 785 -0.74 -9.09 -23.86
C PRO A 785 -0.21 -8.85 -22.42
N THR A 786 0.98 -9.35 -22.10
CA THR A 786 1.70 -9.07 -20.84
C THR A 786 2.75 -7.97 -20.97
N GLY A 787 2.82 -7.29 -22.13
CA GLY A 787 3.75 -6.19 -22.40
C GLY A 787 3.37 -4.90 -21.68
N LEU A 788 4.30 -3.94 -21.70
CA LEU A 788 4.20 -2.71 -20.91
C LEU A 788 3.06 -1.78 -21.38
N GLY A 789 2.76 -1.75 -22.69
CA GLY A 789 1.62 -0.99 -23.22
C GLY A 789 0.28 -1.60 -22.83
N HIS A 790 0.16 -2.93 -22.88
CA HIS A 790 -1.02 -3.66 -22.40
C HIS A 790 -1.18 -3.53 -20.89
N PHE A 791 -0.09 -3.63 -20.11
CA PHE A 791 -0.11 -3.37 -18.67
C PHE A 791 -0.58 -1.95 -18.35
N MET A 792 -0.01 -0.92 -18.99
CA MET A 792 -0.48 0.47 -18.87
C MET A 792 -1.97 0.61 -19.25
N THR A 793 -2.47 -0.17 -20.22
CA THR A 793 -3.89 -0.18 -20.61
C THR A 793 -4.78 -0.85 -19.56
N TYR A 794 -4.32 -1.89 -18.87
CA TYR A 794 -5.08 -2.54 -17.79
C TYR A 794 -5.04 -1.71 -16.49
N ALA A 795 -3.85 -1.22 -16.11
CA ALA A 795 -3.63 -0.37 -14.94
C ALA A 795 -4.32 0.99 -15.07
N GLY A 796 -4.33 1.60 -16.26
CA GLY A 796 -5.15 2.78 -16.51
C GLY A 796 -6.63 2.43 -16.68
N GLY A 797 -6.94 1.27 -17.26
CA GLY A 797 -8.31 0.84 -17.55
C GLY A 797 -9.14 0.44 -16.33
N SER A 798 -8.49 0.04 -15.23
CA SER A 798 -9.13 -0.21 -13.94
C SER A 798 -9.82 1.03 -13.36
N ILE A 799 -9.49 2.24 -13.84
CA ILE A 799 -10.19 3.49 -13.51
C ILE A 799 -11.71 3.37 -13.71
N ALA A 800 -12.14 2.69 -14.78
CA ALA A 800 -13.55 2.46 -15.09
C ALA A 800 -14.17 1.37 -14.19
N LEU A 801 -13.38 0.37 -13.78
CA LEU A 801 -13.83 -0.71 -12.91
C LEU A 801 -14.03 -0.22 -11.47
N MET A 802 -13.08 0.56 -10.94
CA MET A 802 -13.20 1.15 -9.59
C MET A 802 -14.31 2.20 -9.58
N PHE A 803 -14.39 3.09 -10.59
CA PHE A 803 -15.46 4.08 -10.67
C PHE A 803 -16.86 3.45 -10.81
N ALA A 804 -16.99 2.23 -11.36
CA ALA A 804 -18.25 1.50 -11.37
C ALA A 804 -18.76 1.12 -9.97
N ALA A 805 -17.92 1.08 -8.92
CA ALA A 805 -18.37 0.88 -7.55
C ALA A 805 -19.29 2.01 -7.05
N SER A 806 -19.22 3.21 -7.65
CA SER A 806 -20.18 4.29 -7.39
C SER A 806 -21.63 3.91 -7.74
N MET A 807 -21.83 2.87 -8.55
CA MET A 807 -23.14 2.35 -8.97
C MET A 807 -23.74 1.30 -8.03
N LEU A 808 -23.06 0.95 -6.93
CA LEU A 808 -23.45 -0.13 -6.01
C LEU A 808 -24.23 0.34 -4.77
N TYR A 809 -24.59 1.63 -4.71
CA TYR A 809 -25.41 2.23 -3.67
C TYR A 809 -26.39 3.27 -4.23
N THR A 810 -27.43 3.55 -3.45
CA THR A 810 -28.53 4.50 -3.72
C THR A 810 -28.80 5.37 -2.49
N PRO A 811 -29.61 6.45 -2.58
CA PRO A 811 -30.01 7.23 -1.40
C PRO A 811 -30.62 6.39 -0.26
N GLU A 812 -31.35 5.31 -0.59
CA GLU A 812 -31.96 4.37 0.38
C GLU A 812 -30.95 3.45 1.10
N THR A 813 -29.71 3.36 0.60
CA THR A 813 -28.70 2.48 1.18
C THR A 813 -28.29 2.99 2.57
N ASN A 814 -28.07 2.10 3.54
CA ASN A 814 -27.58 2.46 4.87
C ASN A 814 -26.28 3.30 4.76
N ILE A 815 -26.09 4.32 5.60
CA ILE A 815 -24.92 5.22 5.46
C ILE A 815 -23.59 4.48 5.60
N ALA A 816 -23.47 3.51 6.51
CA ALA A 816 -22.24 2.71 6.71
C ALA A 816 -21.87 1.91 5.44
N VAL A 817 -22.88 1.36 4.75
CA VAL A 817 -22.71 0.62 3.49
C VAL A 817 -22.51 1.57 2.30
N THR A 818 -23.05 2.79 2.37
CA THR A 818 -22.80 3.86 1.41
C THR A 818 -21.33 4.29 1.48
N GLU A 819 -20.81 4.49 2.70
CA GLU A 819 -19.41 4.83 2.95
C GLU A 819 -18.46 3.74 2.47
N PHE A 820 -18.75 2.45 2.75
CA PHE A 820 -17.96 1.33 2.22
C PHE A 820 -17.75 1.46 0.70
N TRP A 821 -18.83 1.63 -0.08
CA TRP A 821 -18.72 1.77 -1.54
C TRP A 821 -18.19 3.13 -2.00
N ARG A 822 -18.31 4.20 -1.20
CA ARG A 822 -17.71 5.51 -1.50
C ARG A 822 -16.18 5.41 -1.51
N TRP A 823 -15.58 4.78 -0.50
CA TRP A 823 -14.12 4.68 -0.39
C TRP A 823 -13.48 3.75 -1.42
N TRP A 824 -14.20 2.77 -1.99
CA TRP A 824 -13.74 2.04 -3.20
C TRP A 824 -13.53 2.96 -4.42
N VAL A 825 -14.20 4.12 -4.49
CA VAL A 825 -14.08 5.08 -5.60
C VAL A 825 -13.15 6.25 -5.26
N VAL A 826 -12.84 6.44 -3.98
CA VAL A 826 -11.91 7.48 -3.52
C VAL A 826 -10.52 6.89 -3.34
N HIS A 827 -10.33 6.04 -2.33
CA HIS A 827 -9.03 5.49 -1.96
C HIS A 827 -8.51 4.51 -3.02
N MET A 828 -9.26 3.46 -3.41
CA MET A 828 -8.78 2.50 -4.42
C MET A 828 -8.60 3.12 -5.82
N TRP A 829 -9.14 4.32 -6.06
CA TRP A 829 -8.96 5.07 -7.30
C TRP A 829 -7.70 5.93 -7.27
N VAL A 830 -7.42 6.59 -6.14
CA VAL A 830 -6.15 7.32 -5.94
C VAL A 830 -4.98 6.33 -5.88
N GLU A 831 -5.05 5.34 -5.00
CA GLU A 831 -3.91 4.49 -4.65
C GLU A 831 -3.85 3.23 -5.53
N GLY A 832 -5.02 2.62 -5.81
CA GLY A 832 -5.15 1.41 -6.63
C GLY A 832 -5.28 1.64 -8.15
N VAL A 833 -5.16 2.87 -8.65
CA VAL A 833 -5.12 3.18 -10.09
C VAL A 833 -4.00 4.14 -10.45
N PHE A 834 -3.88 5.29 -9.78
CA PHE A 834 -2.84 6.25 -10.16
C PHE A 834 -1.43 5.72 -9.86
N GLU A 835 -1.15 5.11 -8.70
CA GLU A 835 0.21 4.63 -8.42
C GLU A 835 0.66 3.53 -9.41
N PHE A 836 -0.20 2.56 -9.75
CA PHE A 836 0.12 1.56 -10.78
C PHE A 836 0.36 2.20 -12.17
N PHE A 837 -0.44 3.19 -12.56
CA PHE A 837 -0.27 3.89 -13.83
C PHE A 837 0.98 4.77 -13.81
N VAL A 838 1.35 5.33 -12.66
CA VAL A 838 2.58 6.11 -12.44
C VAL A 838 3.81 5.24 -12.61
N THR A 839 3.91 4.12 -11.90
CA THR A 839 5.02 3.16 -12.06
C THR A 839 5.14 2.73 -13.53
N ALA A 840 4.01 2.43 -14.20
CA ALA A 840 4.02 2.12 -15.64
C ALA A 840 4.56 3.28 -16.50
N VAL A 841 4.08 4.51 -16.31
CA VAL A 841 4.46 5.68 -17.11
C VAL A 841 5.91 6.12 -16.87
N VAL A 842 6.37 6.10 -15.61
CA VAL A 842 7.77 6.43 -15.27
C VAL A 842 8.71 5.40 -15.89
N SER A 843 8.42 4.10 -15.78
CA SER A 843 9.23 3.07 -16.44
C SER A 843 9.16 3.12 -17.97
N VAL A 844 7.99 3.41 -18.56
CA VAL A 844 7.88 3.69 -20.02
C VAL A 844 8.81 4.84 -20.41
N ALA A 845 8.81 5.93 -19.64
CA ALA A 845 9.64 7.10 -19.92
C ALA A 845 11.14 6.77 -19.79
N LEU A 846 11.57 6.15 -18.69
CA LEU A 846 12.99 5.80 -18.45
C LEU A 846 13.53 4.81 -19.51
N VAL A 847 12.75 3.79 -19.88
CA VAL A 847 13.12 2.84 -20.96
C VAL A 847 13.14 3.55 -22.32
N SER A 848 12.20 4.47 -22.60
CA SER A 848 12.18 5.25 -23.86
C SER A 848 13.32 6.28 -23.98
N MET A 849 14.03 6.56 -22.89
CA MET A 849 15.20 7.43 -22.83
C MET A 849 16.51 6.64 -22.65
N GLU A 850 16.45 5.30 -22.76
CA GLU A 850 17.59 4.38 -22.60
C GLU A 850 18.32 4.51 -21.23
N LEU A 851 17.61 4.97 -20.19
CA LEU A 851 18.13 5.15 -18.82
C LEU A 851 18.01 3.90 -17.93
N LEU A 852 17.22 2.92 -18.37
CA LEU A 852 17.03 1.61 -17.72
C LEU A 852 16.83 0.54 -18.81
N GLU A 853 17.40 -0.64 -18.59
CA GLU A 853 17.03 -1.80 -19.39
C GLU A 853 15.56 -2.21 -19.16
N LYS A 854 14.89 -2.60 -20.23
CA LYS A 854 13.49 -3.06 -20.18
C LYS A 854 13.29 -4.23 -19.20
N GLY A 855 14.25 -5.15 -19.11
CA GLY A 855 14.16 -6.31 -18.22
C GLY A 855 14.13 -5.93 -16.74
N ASP A 856 14.94 -4.95 -16.33
CA ASP A 856 15.01 -4.50 -14.95
C ASP A 856 13.88 -3.53 -14.58
N ALA A 857 13.46 -2.69 -15.54
CA ALA A 857 12.21 -1.94 -15.41
C ALA A 857 11.02 -2.90 -15.17
N GLU A 858 10.91 -4.00 -15.93
CA GLU A 858 9.86 -5.00 -15.71
C GLU A 858 9.94 -5.67 -14.32
N LYS A 859 11.15 -6.04 -13.82
CA LYS A 859 11.32 -6.53 -12.43
C LYS A 859 10.86 -5.48 -11.40
N ALA A 860 11.29 -4.24 -11.56
CA ALA A 860 11.04 -3.14 -10.64
C ALA A 860 9.54 -2.80 -10.55
N ILE A 861 8.85 -2.72 -11.70
CA ILE A 861 7.40 -2.54 -11.80
C ILE A 861 6.68 -3.68 -11.06
N LEU A 862 7.03 -4.94 -11.36
CA LEU A 862 6.34 -6.10 -10.80
C LEU A 862 6.41 -6.14 -9.26
N PHE A 863 7.51 -5.67 -8.67
CA PHE A 863 7.65 -5.54 -7.22
C PHE A 863 6.86 -4.37 -6.63
N GLU A 864 6.95 -3.16 -7.20
CA GLU A 864 6.17 -2.00 -6.73
C GLU A 864 4.67 -2.28 -6.81
N VAL A 865 4.19 -2.76 -7.95
CA VAL A 865 2.79 -3.11 -8.19
C VAL A 865 2.33 -4.23 -7.24
N PHE A 866 3.20 -5.19 -6.91
CA PHE A 866 2.88 -6.21 -5.90
C PHE A 866 2.74 -5.60 -4.50
N ALA A 867 3.68 -4.75 -4.09
CA ALA A 867 3.71 -4.17 -2.75
C ALA A 867 2.55 -3.19 -2.53
N ILE A 868 2.28 -2.29 -3.48
CA ILE A 868 1.13 -1.38 -3.48
C ILE A 868 -0.17 -2.18 -3.46
N MET A 869 -0.30 -3.21 -4.31
CA MET A 869 -1.52 -4.05 -4.34
C MET A 869 -1.71 -4.89 -3.07
N ALA A 870 -0.62 -5.32 -2.42
CA ALA A 870 -0.68 -6.09 -1.18
C ALA A 870 -1.12 -5.26 0.03
N ALA A 871 -1.02 -3.93 -0.05
CA ALA A 871 -1.43 -2.98 0.99
C ALA A 871 -2.74 -2.25 0.60
N GLY A 872 -2.70 -1.31 -0.34
CA GLY A 872 -3.76 -0.32 -0.61
C GLY A 872 -5.16 -0.89 -0.88
N ILE A 873 -5.29 -2.00 -1.62
CA ILE A 873 -6.63 -2.56 -1.90
C ILE A 873 -7.35 -3.02 -0.62
N VAL A 874 -6.62 -3.31 0.46
CA VAL A 874 -7.19 -3.71 1.76
C VAL A 874 -7.06 -2.58 2.80
N GLY A 875 -6.01 -1.76 2.72
CA GLY A 875 -5.74 -0.64 3.62
C GLY A 875 -6.79 0.48 3.60
N VAL A 876 -7.55 0.61 2.49
CA VAL A 876 -8.83 1.38 2.38
C VAL A 876 -9.72 1.29 3.62
N SER A 877 -9.67 0.16 4.34
CA SER A 877 -10.41 -0.06 5.56
C SER A 877 -10.00 0.80 6.76
N HIS A 878 -8.94 1.62 6.65
CA HIS A 878 -8.71 2.72 7.60
C HIS A 878 -9.82 3.78 7.60
N HIS A 879 -10.56 3.93 6.50
CA HIS A 879 -11.73 4.79 6.43
C HIS A 879 -13.00 4.16 7.03
N TYR A 880 -12.93 2.88 7.46
CA TYR A 880 -14.11 2.14 7.96
C TYR A 880 -14.24 2.13 9.48
N TRP A 881 -13.24 2.59 10.23
CA TRP A 881 -13.17 2.44 11.68
C TRP A 881 -14.36 3.07 12.43
N TRP A 882 -14.82 4.25 12.01
CA TRP A 882 -15.79 5.04 12.77
C TRP A 882 -17.17 5.14 12.12
N VAL A 883 -17.32 4.69 10.87
CA VAL A 883 -18.53 4.93 10.04
C VAL A 883 -19.66 3.92 10.27
N GLY A 884 -19.68 3.23 11.42
CA GLY A 884 -20.67 2.20 11.75
C GLY A 884 -20.38 0.82 11.14
N LEU A 885 -19.20 0.62 10.55
CA LEU A 885 -18.79 -0.66 9.97
C LEU A 885 -18.13 -1.59 11.02
N PRO A 886 -18.05 -2.92 10.76
CA PRO A 886 -17.68 -3.88 11.79
C PRO A 886 -16.27 -3.69 12.35
N ASP A 887 -16.13 -3.93 13.65
CA ASP A 887 -14.90 -3.83 14.45
C ASP A 887 -13.67 -4.53 13.84
N VAL A 888 -13.88 -5.61 13.07
CA VAL A 888 -12.85 -6.34 12.31
C VAL A 888 -12.10 -5.46 11.29
N TRP A 889 -12.63 -4.30 10.89
CA TRP A 889 -11.92 -3.36 10.04
C TRP A 889 -10.85 -2.53 10.78
N VAL A 890 -10.92 -2.42 12.11
CA VAL A 890 -9.85 -1.81 12.92
C VAL A 890 -8.52 -2.58 12.74
N PRO A 891 -8.42 -3.89 13.03
CA PRO A 891 -7.17 -4.63 12.84
C PRO A 891 -6.75 -4.74 11.37
N ILE A 892 -7.70 -4.93 10.45
CA ILE A 892 -7.40 -5.08 9.01
C ILE A 892 -6.85 -3.75 8.46
N GLY A 893 -7.60 -2.65 8.60
CA GLY A 893 -7.18 -1.33 8.14
C GLY A 893 -5.83 -0.95 8.72
N THR A 894 -5.67 -1.06 10.04
CA THR A 894 -4.39 -0.72 10.72
C THR A 894 -3.22 -1.54 10.18
N THR A 895 -3.43 -2.82 9.86
CA THR A 895 -2.38 -3.68 9.32
C THR A 895 -1.94 -3.24 7.93
N PHE A 896 -2.89 -3.11 7.01
CA PHE A 896 -2.57 -2.90 5.60
C PHE A 896 -2.17 -1.44 5.30
N SER A 897 -2.84 -0.45 5.89
CA SER A 897 -2.47 0.96 5.72
C SER A 897 -1.16 1.38 6.41
N THR A 898 -0.71 0.62 7.40
CA THR A 898 0.66 0.77 7.92
C THR A 898 1.70 0.30 6.89
N LEU A 899 1.36 -0.71 6.08
CA LEU A 899 2.27 -1.29 5.10
C LEU A 899 2.35 -0.48 3.79
N GLU A 900 1.35 0.36 3.48
CA GLU A 900 1.42 1.37 2.39
C GLU A 900 2.63 2.30 2.52
N PHE A 901 3.07 2.63 3.74
CA PHE A 901 4.26 3.46 3.96
C PHE A 901 5.55 2.83 3.41
N VAL A 902 5.60 1.50 3.27
CA VAL A 902 6.79 0.76 2.85
C VAL A 902 7.11 1.01 1.36
N PRO A 903 6.19 0.86 0.38
CA PRO A 903 6.35 1.38 -0.98
C PRO A 903 6.81 2.85 -1.07
N LEU A 904 6.21 3.75 -0.28
CA LEU A 904 6.48 5.19 -0.36
C LEU A 904 7.94 5.55 -0.04
N LEU A 905 8.59 4.79 0.85
CA LEU A 905 10.04 4.91 1.11
C LEU A 905 10.89 4.57 -0.12
N PHE A 906 10.52 3.55 -0.90
CA PHE A 906 11.28 3.13 -2.08
C PHE A 906 11.09 4.08 -3.26
N VAL A 907 9.88 4.61 -3.46
CA VAL A 907 9.62 5.66 -4.45
C VAL A 907 10.48 6.89 -4.17
N LEU A 908 10.57 7.34 -2.90
CA LEU A 908 11.44 8.44 -2.51
C LEU A 908 12.93 8.11 -2.76
N TYR A 909 13.39 6.92 -2.36
CA TYR A 909 14.78 6.50 -2.56
C TYR A 909 15.16 6.49 -4.05
N ARG A 910 14.31 5.91 -4.90
CA ARG A 910 14.51 5.85 -6.35
C ARG A 910 14.56 7.25 -6.97
N SER A 911 13.66 8.16 -6.61
CA SER A 911 13.72 9.53 -7.15
C SER A 911 14.90 10.37 -6.66
N PHE A 912 15.55 10.03 -5.54
CA PHE A 912 16.87 10.56 -5.22
C PHE A 912 18.00 9.98 -6.09
N GLY A 913 17.82 8.78 -6.66
CA GLY A 913 18.67 8.24 -7.73
C GLY A 913 18.45 8.98 -9.05
N GLU A 914 17.20 9.06 -9.52
CA GLU A 914 16.81 9.79 -10.74
C GLU A 914 17.30 11.24 -10.73
N TYR A 915 17.20 11.93 -9.59
CA TYR A 915 17.72 13.28 -9.40
C TYR A 915 19.27 13.37 -9.50
N ARG A 916 20.00 12.31 -9.11
CA ARG A 916 21.46 12.25 -9.31
C ARG A 916 21.81 12.12 -10.80
N THR A 917 21.11 11.27 -11.55
CA THR A 917 21.28 11.13 -13.01
C THR A 917 20.91 12.43 -13.75
N LEU A 918 19.78 13.05 -13.43
CA LEU A 918 19.39 14.38 -13.93
C LEU A 918 20.50 15.42 -13.75
N LYS A 919 21.11 15.44 -12.57
CA LYS A 919 22.17 16.40 -12.23
C LYS A 919 23.48 16.11 -12.98
N ALA A 920 23.73 14.86 -13.37
CA ALA A 920 24.89 14.49 -14.19
C ALA A 920 24.74 14.95 -15.66
N GLN A 921 23.53 14.89 -16.23
CA GLN A 921 23.27 15.29 -17.62
C GLN A 921 23.23 16.82 -17.86
N GLY A 922 23.05 17.61 -16.79
CA GLY A 922 23.13 19.08 -16.83
C GLY A 922 21.91 19.77 -17.47
N GLU A 923 22.01 21.10 -17.68
CA GLU A 923 20.90 21.92 -18.23
C GLU A 923 20.60 21.66 -19.73
N SER A 924 21.43 20.87 -20.40
CA SER A 924 21.24 20.43 -21.80
C SER A 924 20.12 19.40 -21.97
N PHE A 925 19.73 18.70 -20.90
CA PHE A 925 18.76 17.60 -21.00
C PHE A 925 17.34 18.10 -21.41
N PRO A 926 16.74 17.60 -22.51
CA PRO A 926 15.46 18.09 -23.01
C PRO A 926 14.29 18.02 -22.02
N TYR A 927 14.30 17.08 -21.07
CA TYR A 927 13.17 16.78 -20.18
C TYR A 927 13.44 17.09 -18.69
N THR A 928 14.41 17.95 -18.35
CA THR A 928 14.71 18.30 -16.94
C THR A 928 13.48 18.81 -16.18
N LEU A 929 12.59 19.57 -16.84
CA LEU A 929 11.39 20.11 -16.19
C LEU A 929 10.31 19.05 -15.91
N PRO A 930 9.90 18.21 -16.87
CA PRO A 930 9.08 17.03 -16.58
C PRO A 930 9.58 16.19 -15.40
N LEU A 931 10.86 15.81 -15.39
CA LEU A 931 11.39 14.97 -14.30
C LEU A 931 11.55 15.74 -12.98
N LEU A 932 11.76 17.07 -13.00
CA LEU A 932 11.72 17.89 -11.77
C LEU A 932 10.33 17.86 -11.11
N PHE A 933 9.25 17.85 -11.90
CA PHE A 933 7.90 17.62 -11.38
C PHE A 933 7.72 16.20 -10.80
N ILE A 934 8.31 15.17 -11.42
CA ILE A 934 8.29 13.78 -10.91
C ILE A 934 9.01 13.71 -9.55
N VAL A 935 10.25 14.21 -9.46
CA VAL A 935 11.02 14.25 -8.20
C VAL A 935 10.30 15.06 -7.12
N GLY A 936 9.68 16.19 -7.47
CA GLY A 936 8.84 16.97 -6.56
C GLY A 936 7.63 16.16 -6.05
N SER A 937 6.96 15.42 -6.94
CA SER A 937 5.89 14.49 -6.57
C SER A 937 6.36 13.42 -5.59
N SER A 938 7.49 12.74 -5.84
CA SER A 938 7.98 11.68 -4.95
C SER A 938 8.31 12.20 -3.53
N VAL A 939 8.85 13.42 -3.43
CA VAL A 939 9.07 14.09 -2.13
C VAL A 939 7.75 14.36 -1.41
N TRP A 940 6.71 14.82 -2.11
CA TRP A 940 5.40 15.06 -1.52
C TRP A 940 4.57 13.79 -1.31
N ASN A 941 4.79 12.71 -2.06
CA ASN A 941 4.15 11.42 -1.78
C ASN A 941 4.70 10.87 -0.44
N PHE A 942 6.00 10.99 -0.20
CA PHE A 942 6.56 10.68 1.12
C PHE A 942 6.09 11.63 2.23
N VAL A 943 6.08 12.96 2.02
CA VAL A 943 5.70 13.91 3.09
C VAL A 943 4.20 13.92 3.36
N GLY A 944 3.37 14.05 2.32
CA GLY A 944 1.92 14.12 2.41
C GLY A 944 1.28 12.75 2.60
N GLY A 945 1.50 11.82 1.66
CA GLY A 945 1.00 10.45 1.75
C GLY A 945 1.62 9.71 2.93
N GLY A 946 2.94 9.59 2.94
CA GLY A 946 3.69 8.86 3.96
C GLY A 946 3.61 9.47 5.36
N VAL A 947 4.27 10.60 5.60
CA VAL A 947 4.49 11.14 6.96
C VAL A 947 3.20 11.69 7.57
N LEU A 948 2.44 12.51 6.85
CA LEU A 948 1.17 13.05 7.36
C LEU A 948 0.07 11.99 7.37
N GLY A 949 -0.01 11.14 6.34
CA GLY A 949 -0.96 10.02 6.31
C GLY A 949 -0.70 9.03 7.46
N PHE A 950 0.53 8.54 7.64
CA PHE A 950 0.86 7.65 8.75
C PHE A 950 0.57 8.28 10.11
N PHE A 951 0.82 9.58 10.30
CA PHE A 951 0.49 10.26 11.55
C PHE A 951 -1.00 10.18 11.89
N ILE A 952 -1.88 10.46 10.91
CA ILE A 952 -3.33 10.33 11.09
C ILE A 952 -3.83 8.88 11.01
N ASN A 953 -2.99 7.92 10.60
CA ASN A 953 -3.32 6.50 10.46
C ASN A 953 -3.14 5.68 11.74
N LEU A 954 -2.57 6.23 12.83
CA LEU A 954 -2.61 5.55 14.13
C LEU A 954 -4.06 5.59 14.66
N PRO A 955 -4.76 4.47 14.89
CA PRO A 955 -6.17 4.48 15.29
C PRO A 955 -6.47 5.34 16.53
N VAL A 956 -5.56 5.41 17.51
CA VAL A 956 -5.71 6.25 18.71
C VAL A 956 -5.52 7.75 18.44
N ILE A 957 -4.80 8.13 17.39
CA ILE A 957 -4.72 9.53 16.94
C ILE A 957 -5.95 9.83 16.08
N ASN A 958 -6.25 8.96 15.11
CA ASN A 958 -7.39 9.08 14.21
C ASN A 958 -8.72 9.20 14.97
N TYR A 959 -8.90 8.48 16.08
CA TYR A 959 -10.10 8.57 16.91
C TYR A 959 -10.43 10.00 17.38
N TYR A 960 -9.43 10.86 17.62
CA TYR A 960 -9.63 12.29 17.96
C TYR A 960 -9.41 13.24 16.76
N GLU A 961 -8.67 12.80 15.73
CA GLU A 961 -8.32 13.61 14.55
C GLU A 961 -9.35 13.50 13.42
N HIS A 962 -10.07 12.38 13.30
CA HIS A 962 -10.87 12.03 12.13
C HIS A 962 -11.84 13.14 11.73
N GLY A 963 -11.65 13.69 10.52
CA GLY A 963 -12.43 14.82 10.02
C GLY A 963 -11.96 16.20 10.49
N THR A 964 -10.73 16.37 10.96
CA THR A 964 -10.16 17.67 11.36
C THR A 964 -9.17 18.24 10.32
N TYR A 965 -8.54 19.38 10.63
CA TYR A 965 -7.60 20.04 9.74
C TYR A 965 -6.27 19.31 9.51
N LEU A 966 -5.95 18.24 10.26
CA LEU A 966 -4.80 17.38 9.89
C LEU A 966 -5.13 16.53 8.66
N THR A 967 -6.36 16.01 8.55
CA THR A 967 -6.92 15.43 7.33
C THR A 967 -6.87 16.43 6.16
N VAL A 968 -7.18 17.72 6.38
CA VAL A 968 -7.03 18.78 5.36
C VAL A 968 -5.58 18.92 4.91
N ALA A 969 -4.64 18.94 5.85
CA ALA A 969 -3.21 19.09 5.59
C ALA A 969 -2.63 17.89 4.81
N HIS A 970 -2.97 16.66 5.24
CA HIS A 970 -2.64 15.43 4.52
C HIS A 970 -3.25 15.44 3.11
N GLY A 971 -4.55 15.71 2.96
CA GLY A 971 -5.23 15.72 1.66
C GLY A 971 -4.63 16.71 0.66
N HIS A 972 -4.29 17.94 1.09
CA HIS A 972 -3.61 18.89 0.20
C HIS A 972 -2.19 18.41 -0.14
N ALA A 973 -1.43 17.94 0.84
CA ALA A 973 -0.04 17.50 0.65
C ALA A 973 0.09 16.22 -0.19
N ALA A 974 -0.86 15.29 -0.08
CA ALA A 974 -0.91 14.06 -0.86
C ALA A 974 -1.55 14.28 -2.24
N THR A 975 -2.82 14.72 -2.31
CA THR A 975 -3.56 14.80 -3.57
C THR A 975 -2.95 15.80 -4.55
N PHE A 976 -2.61 17.01 -4.09
CA PHE A 976 -1.91 17.96 -4.97
C PHE A 976 -0.40 17.67 -5.04
N GLY A 977 0.24 17.40 -3.91
CA GLY A 977 1.69 17.28 -3.86
C GLY A 977 2.24 16.08 -4.63
N ALA A 978 1.64 14.89 -4.50
CA ALA A 978 1.99 13.74 -5.33
C ALA A 978 1.30 13.84 -6.70
N PHE A 979 0.05 13.38 -6.79
CA PHE A 979 -0.67 13.19 -8.07
C PHE A 979 -0.82 14.48 -8.87
N GLY A 980 -1.03 15.62 -8.22
CA GLY A 980 -1.10 16.93 -8.86
C GLY A 980 0.20 17.36 -9.53
N LEU A 981 1.32 17.44 -8.79
CA LEU A 981 2.63 17.77 -9.39
C LEU A 981 3.01 16.79 -10.49
N LEU A 982 2.72 15.50 -10.30
CA LEU A 982 3.05 14.45 -11.26
C LEU A 982 2.27 14.58 -12.56
N ALA A 983 0.96 14.86 -12.46
CA ALA A 983 0.11 15.15 -13.60
C ALA A 983 0.58 16.42 -14.35
N LEU A 984 1.00 17.47 -13.64
CA LEU A 984 1.64 18.65 -14.24
C LEU A 984 2.97 18.32 -14.93
N GLY A 985 3.76 17.39 -14.39
CA GLY A 985 4.96 16.84 -15.02
C GLY A 985 4.67 16.12 -16.34
N LEU A 986 3.68 15.23 -16.35
CA LEU A 986 3.19 14.54 -17.54
C LEU A 986 2.64 15.52 -18.60
N GLY A 987 1.87 16.53 -18.18
CA GLY A 987 1.42 17.60 -19.06
C GLY A 987 2.58 18.42 -19.65
N THR A 988 3.62 18.68 -18.84
CA THR A 988 4.86 19.35 -19.30
C THR A 988 5.63 18.47 -20.29
N TYR A 989 5.66 17.14 -20.10
CA TYR A 989 6.28 16.19 -21.03
C TYR A 989 5.59 16.19 -22.39
N VAL A 990 4.26 16.02 -22.41
CA VAL A 990 3.43 16.06 -23.64
C VAL A 990 3.67 17.37 -24.41
N LEU A 991 3.77 18.50 -23.71
CA LEU A 991 4.06 19.79 -24.34
C LEU A 991 5.52 19.94 -24.80
N ARG A 992 6.51 19.36 -24.10
CA ARG A 992 7.93 19.39 -24.50
C ARG A 992 8.18 18.60 -25.78
N VAL A 993 7.46 17.50 -25.97
CA VAL A 993 7.52 16.65 -27.18
C VAL A 993 6.76 17.29 -28.35
N VAL A 994 5.61 17.93 -28.11
CA VAL A 994 4.79 18.53 -29.19
C VAL A 994 5.25 19.93 -29.62
N THR A 995 6.06 20.63 -28.81
CA THR A 995 6.51 21.99 -29.11
C THR A 995 7.93 22.01 -29.68
N PRO A 996 8.15 22.62 -30.87
CA PRO A 996 9.48 22.70 -31.47
C PRO A 996 10.49 23.41 -30.56
N GLU A 997 11.75 22.97 -30.55
CA GLU A 997 12.77 23.48 -29.62
C GLU A 997 12.95 25.01 -29.69
N ALA A 998 12.94 25.57 -30.90
CA ALA A 998 13.03 27.02 -31.14
C ALA A 998 11.85 27.84 -30.58
N ALA A 999 10.83 27.19 -30.02
CA ALA A 999 9.68 27.80 -29.36
C ALA A 999 9.46 27.32 -27.90
N TRP A 1000 10.40 26.56 -27.33
CA TRP A 1000 10.33 26.09 -25.95
C TRP A 1000 10.76 27.19 -24.95
N GLU A 1001 9.86 27.59 -24.07
CA GLU A 1001 10.07 28.61 -23.03
C GLU A 1001 9.98 27.99 -21.62
N PRO A 1002 11.07 27.44 -21.08
CA PRO A 1002 11.07 26.71 -19.80
C PRO A 1002 10.67 27.58 -18.59
N GLY A 1003 10.68 28.90 -18.72
CA GLY A 1003 10.32 29.84 -17.65
C GLY A 1003 8.90 29.66 -17.10
N TRP A 1004 7.92 29.32 -17.94
CA TRP A 1004 6.53 29.14 -17.51
C TRP A 1004 6.36 27.94 -16.58
N PHE A 1005 6.87 26.77 -16.99
CA PHE A 1005 6.77 25.55 -16.21
C PHE A 1005 7.71 25.55 -14.99
N ARG A 1006 8.90 26.16 -15.09
CA ARG A 1006 9.78 26.40 -13.93
C ARG A 1006 9.14 27.33 -12.91
N GLY A 1007 8.46 28.39 -13.37
CA GLY A 1007 7.67 29.28 -12.52
C GLY A 1007 6.54 28.53 -11.82
N ALA A 1008 5.74 27.77 -12.58
CA ALA A 1008 4.67 26.95 -12.05
C ALA A 1008 5.16 25.98 -10.95
N PHE A 1009 6.22 25.19 -11.22
CA PHE A 1009 6.79 24.24 -10.27
C PHE A 1009 7.13 24.88 -8.92
N TRP A 1010 7.88 25.98 -8.92
CA TRP A 1010 8.29 26.62 -7.66
C TRP A 1010 7.12 27.33 -6.97
N LEU A 1011 6.23 27.97 -7.71
CA LEU A 1011 5.07 28.66 -7.15
C LEU A 1011 4.09 27.69 -6.46
N THR A 1012 3.80 26.53 -7.07
CA THR A 1012 2.93 25.53 -6.43
C THR A 1012 3.60 24.83 -5.26
N ASN A 1013 4.90 24.50 -5.35
CA ASN A 1013 5.63 23.87 -4.23
C ASN A 1013 5.76 24.80 -3.02
N ILE A 1014 6.12 26.07 -3.23
CA ILE A 1014 6.19 27.07 -2.17
C ILE A 1014 4.78 27.32 -1.60
N GLY A 1015 3.76 27.41 -2.47
CA GLY A 1015 2.37 27.56 -2.04
C GLY A 1015 1.90 26.42 -1.14
N LEU A 1016 2.14 25.17 -1.55
CA LEU A 1016 1.77 23.97 -0.79
C LEU A 1016 2.53 23.91 0.55
N ALA A 1017 3.85 24.16 0.54
CA ALA A 1017 4.64 24.18 1.77
C ALA A 1017 4.14 25.25 2.76
N VAL A 1018 3.84 26.46 2.29
CA VAL A 1018 3.36 27.54 3.15
C VAL A 1018 1.96 27.25 3.69
N MET A 1019 0.98 26.83 2.86
CA MET A 1019 -0.36 26.52 3.37
C MET A 1019 -0.33 25.37 4.39
N THR A 1020 0.44 24.30 4.12
CA THR A 1020 0.50 23.12 5.00
C THR A 1020 1.21 23.41 6.31
N PHE A 1021 2.42 24.00 6.29
CA PHE A 1021 3.22 24.18 7.51
C PHE A 1021 2.92 25.47 8.29
N VAL A 1022 2.37 26.51 7.66
CA VAL A 1022 2.07 27.79 8.35
C VAL A 1022 0.61 27.88 8.81
N SER A 1023 -0.32 27.17 8.16
CA SER A 1023 -1.76 27.23 8.47
C SER A 1023 -2.34 25.87 8.85
N LEU A 1024 -2.39 24.91 7.93
CA LEU A 1024 -3.20 23.70 8.07
C LEU A 1024 -2.74 22.78 9.21
N LEU A 1025 -1.43 22.50 9.31
CA LEU A 1025 -0.90 21.66 10.39
C LEU A 1025 -1.01 22.33 11.77
N PRO A 1026 -0.59 23.60 11.99
CA PRO A 1026 -0.80 24.26 13.28
C PRO A 1026 -2.27 24.31 13.73
N LEU A 1027 -3.20 24.56 12.79
CA LEU A 1027 -4.63 24.60 13.07
C LEU A 1027 -5.15 23.20 13.40
N GLY A 1028 -4.77 22.19 12.62
CA GLY A 1028 -5.10 20.78 12.88
C GLY A 1028 -4.59 20.27 14.23
N PHE A 1029 -3.39 20.66 14.67
CA PHE A 1029 -2.89 20.33 16.02
C PHE A 1029 -3.67 21.03 17.13
N LEU A 1030 -4.12 22.27 16.94
CA LEU A 1030 -5.04 22.94 17.88
C LEU A 1030 -6.42 22.27 17.91
N GLN A 1031 -6.90 21.76 16.77
CA GLN A 1031 -8.17 21.04 16.66
C GLN A 1031 -8.09 19.68 17.33
N LEU A 1032 -7.03 18.91 17.09
CA LEU A 1032 -6.73 17.64 17.79
C LEU A 1032 -6.56 17.84 19.30
N GLN A 1033 -5.88 18.91 19.74
CA GLN A 1033 -5.80 19.25 21.16
C GLN A 1033 -7.20 19.52 21.75
N THR A 1034 -8.03 20.30 21.05
CA THR A 1034 -9.41 20.61 21.48
C THR A 1034 -10.24 19.33 21.53
N ALA A 1035 -10.13 18.45 20.54
CA ALA A 1035 -10.85 17.18 20.49
C ALA A 1035 -10.49 16.27 21.66
N PHE A 1036 -9.22 16.25 22.07
CA PHE A 1036 -8.73 15.45 23.19
C PHE A 1036 -9.04 16.06 24.58
N GLN A 1037 -9.15 17.39 24.69
CA GLN A 1037 -9.32 18.09 25.98
C GLN A 1037 -10.77 18.49 26.27
N ASP A 1038 -11.46 19.04 25.28
CA ASP A 1038 -12.78 19.67 25.41
C ASP A 1038 -13.89 18.79 24.79
N GLY A 1039 -13.54 17.83 23.93
CA GLY A 1039 -14.47 16.96 23.20
C GLY A 1039 -14.44 17.19 21.67
N TYR A 1040 -14.77 16.16 20.90
CA TYR A 1040 -14.76 16.26 19.43
C TYR A 1040 -15.81 17.27 18.92
N ALA A 1041 -17.01 17.33 19.50
CA ALA A 1041 -18.01 18.34 19.16
C ALA A 1041 -17.47 19.78 19.33
N ALA A 1042 -16.80 20.06 20.46
CA ALA A 1042 -16.16 21.35 20.74
C ALA A 1042 -14.99 21.68 19.78
N ALA A 1043 -14.32 20.66 19.21
CA ALA A 1043 -13.32 20.87 18.15
C ALA A 1043 -13.92 21.16 16.77
N ARG A 1044 -15.22 20.92 16.60
CA ARG A 1044 -15.99 21.06 15.35
C ARG A 1044 -16.94 22.25 15.35
N SER A 1045 -17.06 22.96 16.47
CA SER A 1045 -18.02 24.04 16.69
C SER A 1045 -17.56 25.38 16.08
N LEU A 1046 -18.46 26.36 16.03
CA LEU A 1046 -18.16 27.70 15.50
C LEU A 1046 -17.12 28.41 16.38
N GLU A 1047 -17.28 28.28 17.70
CA GLU A 1047 -16.46 28.86 18.76
C GLU A 1047 -15.00 28.37 18.73
N PHE A 1048 -14.71 27.22 18.09
CA PHE A 1048 -13.33 26.81 17.79
C PHE A 1048 -12.71 27.66 16.68
N TYR A 1049 -13.47 27.89 15.59
CA TYR A 1049 -12.99 28.64 14.42
C TYR A 1049 -12.89 30.15 14.67
N GLU A 1050 -13.66 30.69 15.61
CA GLU A 1050 -13.62 32.11 15.97
C GLU A 1050 -12.46 32.49 16.92
N ARG A 1051 -11.77 31.51 17.53
CA ARG A 1051 -10.61 31.77 18.42
C ARG A 1051 -9.57 32.62 17.68
N ASP A 1052 -9.13 33.74 18.26
CA ASP A 1052 -8.13 34.68 17.68
C ASP A 1052 -6.96 34.00 16.96
N ARG A 1053 -6.42 32.93 17.57
CA ARG A 1053 -5.28 32.16 17.06
C ARG A 1053 -5.64 31.34 15.81
N VAL A 1054 -6.85 30.77 15.78
CA VAL A 1054 -7.37 30.02 14.63
C VAL A 1054 -7.65 30.97 13.48
N GLN A 1055 -8.32 32.11 13.73
CA GLN A 1055 -8.49 33.18 12.73
C GLN A 1055 -7.14 33.71 12.19
N THR A 1056 -6.13 33.87 13.04
CA THR A 1056 -4.78 34.25 12.60
C THR A 1056 -4.15 33.21 11.66
N LEU A 1057 -4.32 31.91 11.93
CA LEU A 1057 -3.82 30.83 11.09
C LEU A 1057 -4.60 30.70 9.77
N LEU A 1058 -5.91 30.96 9.79
CA LEU A 1058 -6.76 31.00 8.59
C LEU A 1058 -6.32 32.15 7.67
N TRP A 1059 -6.13 33.37 8.20
CA TRP A 1059 -5.56 34.48 7.44
C TRP A 1059 -4.15 34.18 6.89
N ALA A 1060 -3.29 33.54 7.67
CA ALA A 1060 -1.93 33.21 7.25
C ALA A 1060 -1.88 32.23 6.05
N ARG A 1061 -2.96 31.45 5.82
CA ARG A 1061 -3.10 30.54 4.67
C ARG A 1061 -2.96 31.24 3.32
N THR A 1062 -3.42 32.50 3.23
CA THR A 1062 -3.37 33.33 2.01
C THR A 1062 -1.96 33.48 1.42
N LEU A 1063 -0.92 33.37 2.27
CA LEU A 1063 0.50 33.39 1.88
C LEU A 1063 0.92 32.14 1.07
N GLY A 1064 0.21 31.02 1.22
CA GLY A 1064 0.40 29.78 0.46
C GLY A 1064 -0.59 29.62 -0.70
N ASP A 1065 -1.85 30.04 -0.50
CA ASP A 1065 -2.86 30.01 -1.58
C ASP A 1065 -2.48 30.95 -2.74
N THR A 1066 -1.90 32.13 -2.46
CA THR A 1066 -1.52 33.10 -3.50
C THR A 1066 -0.45 32.57 -4.48
N PRO A 1067 0.70 32.01 -4.03
CA PRO A 1067 1.62 31.29 -4.90
C PRO A 1067 0.97 30.12 -5.66
N MET A 1068 0.08 29.36 -5.03
CA MET A 1068 -0.61 28.24 -5.69
C MET A 1068 -1.42 28.69 -6.92
N ILE A 1069 -2.24 29.74 -6.78
CA ILE A 1069 -3.02 30.33 -7.88
C ILE A 1069 -2.10 30.85 -8.98
N LEU A 1070 -1.02 31.56 -8.62
CA LEU A 1070 -0.03 32.06 -9.59
C LEU A 1070 0.68 30.92 -10.33
N GLY A 1071 0.92 29.79 -9.67
CA GLY A 1071 1.46 28.57 -10.28
C GLY A 1071 0.51 27.93 -11.29
N ALA A 1072 -0.77 27.81 -10.94
CA ALA A 1072 -1.81 27.32 -11.84
C ALA A 1072 -1.97 28.21 -13.10
N LEU A 1073 -1.95 29.53 -12.91
CA LEU A 1073 -1.98 30.51 -14.00
C LEU A 1073 -0.72 30.41 -14.88
N ALA A 1074 0.47 30.29 -14.29
CA ALA A 1074 1.73 30.15 -15.03
C ALA A 1074 1.78 28.86 -15.87
N PHE A 1075 1.33 27.73 -15.32
CA PHE A 1075 1.22 26.47 -16.06
C PHE A 1075 0.26 26.60 -17.24
N THR A 1076 -0.92 27.18 -17.01
CA THR A 1076 -1.98 27.30 -18.03
C THR A 1076 -1.59 28.26 -19.16
N ALA A 1077 -1.00 29.41 -18.83
CA ALA A 1077 -0.45 30.34 -19.80
C ALA A 1077 0.69 29.70 -20.61
N GLY A 1078 1.57 28.94 -19.95
CA GLY A 1078 2.59 28.12 -20.59
C GLY A 1078 1.99 27.13 -21.58
N ALA A 1079 1.04 26.30 -21.15
CA ALA A 1079 0.40 25.27 -21.97
C ALA A 1079 -0.27 25.84 -23.24
N VAL A 1080 -1.05 26.92 -23.09
CA VAL A 1080 -1.69 27.60 -24.23
C VAL A 1080 -0.64 28.18 -25.19
N ARG A 1081 0.40 28.84 -24.67
CA ARG A 1081 1.46 29.46 -25.49
C ARG A 1081 2.23 28.42 -26.32
N HIS A 1082 2.64 27.32 -25.71
CA HIS A 1082 3.41 26.25 -26.33
C HIS A 1082 2.58 25.50 -27.39
N LEU A 1083 1.35 25.11 -27.08
CA LEU A 1083 0.45 24.46 -28.04
C LEU A 1083 0.10 25.36 -29.24
N LEU A 1084 -0.02 26.68 -29.03
CA LEU A 1084 -0.17 27.65 -30.12
C LEU A 1084 1.12 27.87 -30.94
N ALA A 1085 2.30 27.59 -30.40
CA ALA A 1085 3.56 27.52 -31.17
C ALA A 1085 3.60 26.27 -32.04
N ALA A 1086 3.36 25.09 -31.47
CA ALA A 1086 3.23 23.82 -32.20
C ALA A 1086 2.21 23.91 -33.36
N ARG A 1087 1.03 24.50 -33.11
CA ARG A 1087 -0.01 24.74 -34.12
C ARG A 1087 0.45 25.61 -35.29
N ARG A 1088 1.37 26.55 -35.06
CA ARG A 1088 1.94 27.42 -36.11
C ARG A 1088 2.99 26.66 -36.92
N HIS A 1089 3.90 25.93 -36.27
CA HIS A 1089 4.90 25.12 -36.95
C HIS A 1089 4.25 24.04 -37.83
N ARG A 1090 3.30 23.25 -37.30
CA ARG A 1090 2.57 22.21 -38.06
C ARG A 1090 1.71 22.76 -39.22
N ARG A 1091 1.50 24.08 -39.29
CA ARG A 1091 0.86 24.77 -40.43
C ARG A 1091 1.85 25.36 -41.44
N ALA A 1092 3.11 25.51 -41.06
CA ALA A 1092 4.18 26.05 -41.90
C ALA A 1092 5.04 24.95 -42.55
N ALA A 1093 5.09 23.76 -41.94
CA ALA A 1093 5.71 22.58 -42.53
C ALA A 1093 5.08 22.24 -43.90
N PRO A 1094 5.88 21.89 -44.93
CA PRO A 1094 5.34 21.36 -46.18
C PRO A 1094 4.62 20.03 -45.94
N ARG A 1095 3.62 19.74 -46.79
CA ARG A 1095 2.84 18.50 -46.80
C ARG A 1095 3.39 17.49 -47.81
#